data_AF-A0A925VTY3-F1
#
_entry.id   AF-A0A925VTY3-F1
#
_cell.length_a   1.000
_cell.length_b   1.000
_cell.length_c   1.000
_cell.angle_alpha   90.00
_cell.angle_beta   90.00
_cell.angle_gamma   90.00
#
_symmetry.space_group_name_H-M   'P 1'
#
loop_
_entity.id
_entity.type
_entity.pdbx_description
1 polymer ?
#
loop_
_entity_poly.entity_id
_entity_poly.type
_entity_poly.pdbx_seq_one_letter_code
_entity_poly.pdbx_strand_id
1 'polypeptide(L)'
;MKIGIFFGGPSREREISFAGGRTVYDNLDKSLFEAVPIFVDSRGNFILLDWHHLYKGTIRDFYPPVAALPATRHPWQLYLESLGELSETALNELIGHVGRRLEASELPRLMDFAFLALHGPGGEDGAIQGLLEWLGIPYSGSGILPSAFGIDKIAQKQLLQATGQPTPAFRVLTAAEWTAPSHQDTFDYLVRELGLPLVVKAPRQGSSIGVSIVRENNLAQFDAAIDRALFRTVIFQDDDWNAMDASARLAWVRQLVDIREGIGMPVQVEALLFTKYNWQTTPRIIEHPEALLNFINKTFSENLGGNNAISINSTSGETQVLIESFVAGREFSCIVVENEQGEPLALPPTEIVKGEEMFDYRSKYLPGLARKVTPIDLPEADIERIRQQCQTMFRTFGFQVYARLDGFIQADGTIFLNDPNTTSGMLPASFFFHQAAEIGLNPSQFLTYLIRTSLAARIRGGMSPVLLTHQLLLLDTTISAQRQAERSRTKVAVIMGGYSSERHISVESGRNIYEKLSSSVKYEPVPVFLTGNSREHQLYVLPISVMLKDNADDIREKIELAEAGHPTHPSLLRIRQEAASLTSTYAGQPIGRPRRLTFPELAETVSEVFIALHGRPGEDGALQRELEAYGLPYNGSGAASSSVTINKFETNRQLREAGLRVAEHRMATRLDWTADPETFYQRLETQFPYPFIAKPADDGCSSAVKKIKSRAELAAFSRLIFRDQEELLPAEATVLQLGFKEEFPQKEAFLVETLITRDGAAHFLEVTGGLLTHWGPDGELEIEVFEASEALATGEVLSLEEKFLAGEGQNITPARYAPDPVERQRISDEVKAELRRVAEVLDIQGYARIDAFVRVRQNGAVEVLIIEVNSLPGMTPATCIFHQTALAGYTPYDFIDRILAFGKQRKELGAES
;
A
#
# COMPACT_ATOMS: atom_id res chain seq x y z
N MET A 1 -22.88 -15.22 -7.86
CA MET A 1 -21.86 -16.13 -8.41
C MET A 1 -20.68 -16.18 -7.44
N LYS A 2 -20.10 -17.35 -7.17
CA LYS A 2 -18.95 -17.49 -6.26
C LYS A 2 -17.64 -17.24 -7.01
N ILE A 3 -16.86 -16.29 -6.53
CA ILE A 3 -15.60 -15.85 -7.17
C ILE A 3 -14.43 -16.26 -6.28
N GLY A 4 -13.66 -17.26 -6.72
CA GLY A 4 -12.40 -17.64 -6.09
C GLY A 4 -11.31 -16.62 -6.41
N ILE A 5 -10.86 -15.85 -5.42
CA ILE A 5 -9.82 -14.84 -5.60
C ILE A 5 -8.48 -15.50 -5.25
N PHE A 6 -7.62 -15.70 -6.24
CA PHE A 6 -6.29 -16.29 -6.06
C PHE A 6 -5.26 -15.20 -5.86
N PHE A 7 -4.53 -15.24 -4.75
CA PHE A 7 -3.52 -14.23 -4.40
C PHE A 7 -2.37 -14.84 -3.58
N GLY A 8 -1.27 -14.10 -3.44
CA GLY A 8 0.01 -14.62 -2.94
C GLY A 8 0.85 -15.25 -4.05
N GLY A 9 1.14 -16.53 -3.92
CA GLY A 9 1.83 -17.36 -4.91
C GLY A 9 3.30 -17.66 -4.60
N PRO A 10 3.92 -18.53 -5.41
CA PRO A 10 5.33 -18.93 -5.26
C PRO A 10 6.30 -17.84 -5.73
N SER A 11 5.84 -16.90 -6.54
CA SER A 11 6.63 -15.79 -7.07
C SER A 11 7.19 -14.85 -5.99
N ARG A 12 8.25 -14.12 -6.33
CA ARG A 12 8.81 -13.02 -5.51
C ARG A 12 7.84 -11.84 -5.39
N GLU A 13 6.87 -11.74 -6.29
CA GLU A 13 5.84 -10.70 -6.34
C GLU A 13 4.64 -10.99 -5.42
N ARG A 14 4.70 -12.05 -4.61
CA ARG A 14 3.58 -12.52 -3.78
C ARG A 14 3.01 -11.48 -2.80
N GLU A 15 3.80 -10.52 -2.32
CA GLU A 15 3.28 -9.42 -1.50
C GLU A 15 2.41 -8.46 -2.32
N ILE A 16 2.77 -8.24 -3.59
CA ILE A 16 1.97 -7.46 -4.55
C ILE A 16 0.68 -8.22 -4.86
N SER A 17 0.79 -9.53 -5.12
CA SER A 17 -0.36 -10.41 -5.32
C SER A 17 -1.31 -10.38 -4.13
N PHE A 18 -0.79 -10.44 -2.90
CA PHE A 18 -1.58 -10.38 -1.67
C PHE A 18 -2.34 -9.05 -1.56
N ALA A 19 -1.66 -7.93 -1.77
CA ALA A 19 -2.29 -6.62 -1.75
C ALA A 19 -3.34 -6.46 -2.87
N GLY A 20 -3.07 -6.97 -4.07
CA GLY A 20 -4.01 -7.01 -5.19
C GLY A 20 -5.25 -7.87 -4.90
N GLY A 21 -5.05 -9.05 -4.30
CA GLY A 21 -6.13 -9.94 -3.85
C GLY A 21 -7.05 -9.28 -2.83
N ARG A 22 -6.49 -8.53 -1.88
CA ARG A 22 -7.27 -7.71 -0.94
C ARG A 22 -8.09 -6.64 -1.67
N THR A 23 -7.51 -5.90 -2.62
CA THR A 23 -8.28 -4.90 -3.40
C THR A 23 -9.45 -5.53 -4.14
N VAL A 24 -9.23 -6.68 -4.79
CA VAL A 24 -10.30 -7.41 -5.49
C VAL A 24 -11.36 -7.86 -4.49
N TYR A 25 -10.96 -8.39 -3.34
CA TYR A 25 -11.89 -8.82 -2.29
C TYR A 25 -12.77 -7.65 -1.81
N ASP A 26 -12.20 -6.49 -1.55
CA ASP A 26 -12.92 -5.32 -1.03
C ASP A 26 -13.83 -4.66 -2.10
N ASN A 27 -13.38 -4.65 -3.36
CA ASN A 27 -14.08 -3.95 -4.44
C ASN A 27 -15.04 -4.85 -5.23
N LEU A 28 -15.06 -6.15 -5.03
CA LEU A 28 -16.02 -7.03 -5.71
C LEU A 28 -17.46 -6.66 -5.34
N ASP A 29 -18.34 -6.46 -6.33
CA ASP A 29 -19.75 -6.12 -6.08
C ASP A 29 -20.45 -7.27 -5.32
N LYS A 30 -20.73 -7.02 -4.03
CA LYS A 30 -21.27 -8.03 -3.11
C LYS A 30 -22.72 -8.40 -3.40
N SER A 31 -23.41 -7.64 -4.25
CA SER A 31 -24.75 -7.96 -4.71
C SER A 31 -24.77 -8.98 -5.86
N LEU A 32 -23.67 -9.05 -6.62
CA LEU A 32 -23.50 -9.96 -7.75
C LEU A 32 -22.67 -11.20 -7.37
N PHE A 33 -21.71 -11.00 -6.48
CA PHE A 33 -20.64 -11.95 -6.24
C PHE A 33 -20.42 -12.27 -4.75
N GLU A 34 -20.17 -13.55 -4.48
CA GLU A 34 -19.68 -14.05 -3.19
C GLU A 34 -18.18 -14.30 -3.34
N ALA A 35 -17.35 -13.61 -2.53
CA ALA A 35 -15.90 -13.72 -2.61
C ALA A 35 -15.38 -14.93 -1.81
N VAL A 36 -14.53 -15.75 -2.43
CA VAL A 36 -13.89 -16.92 -1.81
C VAL A 36 -12.37 -16.70 -1.84
N PRO A 37 -11.72 -16.35 -0.71
CA PRO A 37 -10.30 -16.01 -0.70
C PRO A 37 -9.42 -17.27 -0.74
N ILE A 38 -8.74 -17.49 -1.87
CA ILE A 38 -7.80 -18.59 -2.08
C ILE A 38 -6.37 -18.04 -2.01
N PHE A 39 -5.78 -18.14 -0.83
CA PHE A 39 -4.37 -17.82 -0.66
C PHE A 39 -3.51 -18.97 -1.21
N VAL A 40 -2.52 -18.62 -2.03
CA VAL A 40 -1.52 -19.56 -2.54
C VAL A 40 -0.22 -19.28 -1.81
N ASP A 41 0.32 -20.26 -1.09
CA ASP A 41 1.59 -20.07 -0.39
C ASP A 41 2.81 -20.19 -1.31
N SER A 42 4.01 -19.98 -0.75
CA SER A 42 5.26 -20.02 -1.50
C SER A 42 5.62 -21.39 -2.07
N ARG A 43 4.96 -22.45 -1.60
CA ARG A 43 5.12 -23.84 -2.06
C ARG A 43 3.99 -24.27 -3.01
N GLY A 44 3.08 -23.36 -3.36
CA GLY A 44 1.97 -23.64 -4.27
C GLY A 44 0.78 -24.36 -3.61
N ASN A 45 0.70 -24.39 -2.27
CA ASN A 45 -0.49 -24.93 -1.61
C ASN A 45 -1.65 -23.95 -1.72
N PHE A 46 -2.83 -24.47 -2.06
CA PHE A 46 -4.08 -23.70 -2.01
C PHE A 46 -4.64 -23.71 -0.59
N ILE A 47 -4.98 -22.53 -0.08
CA ILE A 47 -5.49 -22.34 1.27
C ILE A 47 -6.77 -21.51 1.16
N LEU A 48 -7.90 -22.06 1.60
CA LEU A 48 -9.09 -21.26 1.89
C LEU A 48 -8.77 -20.44 3.13
N LEU A 49 -8.45 -19.16 2.92
CA LEU A 49 -7.95 -18.30 3.97
C LEU A 49 -9.11 -17.79 4.83
N ASP A 50 -8.94 -17.78 6.14
CA ASP A 50 -9.87 -17.07 7.01
C ASP A 50 -9.74 -15.57 6.72
N TRP A 51 -10.87 -14.95 6.37
CA TRP A 51 -10.89 -13.63 5.75
C TRP A 51 -10.19 -12.54 6.58
N HIS A 52 -10.16 -12.67 7.91
CA HIS A 52 -9.47 -11.73 8.81
C HIS A 52 -7.99 -11.55 8.46
N HIS A 53 -7.35 -12.57 7.89
CA HIS A 53 -5.93 -12.51 7.47
C HIS A 53 -5.69 -11.69 6.21
N LEU A 54 -6.72 -11.42 5.38
CA LEU A 54 -6.60 -10.48 4.24
C LEU A 54 -6.24 -9.07 4.71
N TYR A 55 -6.65 -8.70 5.91
CA TYR A 55 -6.35 -7.43 6.54
C TYR A 55 -5.12 -7.55 7.43
N LYS A 56 -4.07 -8.20 6.94
CA LYS A 56 -2.72 -8.11 7.52
C LYS A 56 -1.85 -7.23 6.62
N GLY A 57 -0.77 -6.68 7.16
CA GLY A 57 0.09 -5.75 6.43
C GLY A 57 0.89 -6.45 5.34
N THR A 58 1.48 -7.58 5.69
CA THR A 58 2.27 -8.45 4.80
C THR A 58 1.92 -9.92 5.04
N ILE A 59 2.32 -10.81 4.12
CA ILE A 59 2.15 -12.26 4.31
C ILE A 59 2.87 -12.72 5.59
N ARG A 60 4.05 -12.16 5.89
CA ARG A 60 4.86 -12.50 7.07
C ARG A 60 4.20 -12.18 8.41
N ASP A 61 3.15 -11.36 8.43
CA ASP A 61 2.43 -11.03 9.67
C ASP A 61 1.52 -12.16 10.16
N PHE A 62 1.17 -13.11 9.28
CA PHE A 62 0.30 -14.23 9.62
C PHE A 62 0.79 -15.59 9.11
N TYR A 63 1.67 -15.61 8.11
CA TYR A 63 2.12 -16.85 7.47
C TYR A 63 3.63 -16.82 7.22
N PRO A 64 4.43 -17.64 7.94
CA PRO A 64 3.99 -18.65 8.90
C PRO A 64 3.46 -18.04 10.22
N PRO A 65 2.53 -18.73 10.90
CA PRO A 65 1.96 -18.28 12.18
C PRO A 65 3.03 -18.24 13.27
N VAL A 66 2.88 -17.32 14.22
CA VAL A 66 3.84 -17.09 15.32
C VAL A 66 4.20 -18.37 16.09
N ALA A 67 3.22 -19.27 16.28
CA ALA A 67 3.43 -20.55 16.98
C ALA A 67 4.40 -21.50 16.24
N ALA A 68 4.57 -21.35 14.93
CA ALA A 68 5.47 -22.15 14.10
C ALA A 68 6.87 -21.52 13.95
N LEU A 69 7.09 -20.32 14.47
CA LEU A 69 8.38 -19.64 14.35
C LEU A 69 9.41 -20.27 15.30
N PRO A 70 10.65 -20.54 14.82
CA PRO A 70 11.70 -21.08 15.68
C PRO A 70 12.17 -20.03 16.71
N ALA A 71 12.62 -20.50 17.88
CA ALA A 71 13.24 -19.63 18.87
C ALA A 71 14.62 -19.16 18.35
N THR A 72 14.74 -17.87 18.05
CA THR A 72 15.95 -17.24 17.52
C THR A 72 16.48 -16.16 18.46
N ARG A 73 17.77 -15.84 18.34
CA ARG A 73 18.40 -14.77 19.13
C ARG A 73 17.86 -13.40 18.72
N HIS A 74 17.65 -13.19 17.43
CA HIS A 74 17.12 -11.96 16.87
C HIS A 74 15.68 -12.16 16.38
N PRO A 75 14.80 -11.13 16.45
CA PRO A 75 13.49 -11.20 15.85
C PRO A 75 13.62 -11.06 14.32
N TRP A 76 13.23 -12.12 13.61
CA TRP A 76 13.20 -12.20 12.15
C TRP A 76 11.76 -12.22 11.65
N GLN A 77 11.50 -11.53 10.54
CA GLN A 77 10.29 -11.74 9.76
C GLN A 77 10.59 -12.81 8.71
N LEU A 78 9.86 -13.92 8.76
CA LEU A 78 10.14 -15.10 7.95
C LEU A 78 9.05 -15.31 6.90
N TYR A 79 9.45 -15.84 5.75
CA TYR A 79 8.53 -16.49 4.82
C TYR A 79 8.51 -18.00 5.10
N LEU A 80 7.49 -18.72 4.61
CA LEU A 80 7.31 -20.15 4.88
C LEU A 80 8.57 -20.99 4.53
N GLU A 81 9.24 -20.66 3.43
CA GLU A 81 10.44 -21.34 2.98
C GLU A 81 11.62 -21.21 3.95
N SER A 82 11.61 -20.23 4.86
CA SER A 82 12.63 -20.10 5.91
C SER A 82 12.52 -21.14 7.03
N LEU A 83 11.41 -21.88 7.08
CA LEU A 83 11.22 -23.00 8.00
C LEU A 83 11.84 -24.32 7.50
N GLY A 84 12.41 -24.32 6.29
CA GLY A 84 12.97 -25.52 5.67
C GLY A 84 11.93 -26.58 5.33
N GLU A 85 12.35 -27.80 5.04
CA GLU A 85 11.40 -28.89 4.74
C GLU A 85 10.46 -29.17 5.93
N LEU A 86 9.16 -29.18 5.65
CA LEU A 86 8.12 -29.46 6.64
C LEU A 86 7.46 -30.78 6.26
N SER A 87 7.23 -31.65 7.26
CA SER A 87 6.36 -32.82 7.06
C SER A 87 4.94 -32.37 6.70
N GLU A 88 4.18 -33.22 5.99
CA GLU A 88 2.77 -32.90 5.66
C GLU A 88 1.93 -32.60 6.91
N THR A 89 2.17 -33.32 8.02
CA THR A 89 1.47 -33.07 9.28
C THR A 89 1.77 -31.67 9.82
N ALA A 90 3.05 -31.28 9.87
CA ALA A 90 3.44 -29.96 10.34
C ALA A 90 2.94 -28.83 9.42
N LEU A 91 2.95 -29.06 8.10
CA LEU A 91 2.41 -28.11 7.13
C LEU A 91 0.90 -27.95 7.29
N ASN A 92 0.15 -29.04 7.46
CA ASN A 92 -1.30 -28.99 7.66
C ASN A 92 -1.68 -28.33 8.99
N GLU A 93 -0.92 -28.58 10.07
CA GLU A 93 -1.10 -27.90 11.36
C GLU A 93 -0.86 -26.40 11.22
N LEU A 94 0.22 -26.01 10.52
CA LEU A 94 0.54 -24.61 10.24
C LEU A 94 -0.58 -23.92 9.46
N ILE A 95 -1.02 -24.53 8.35
CA ILE A 95 -2.12 -24.00 7.53
C ILE A 95 -3.41 -23.89 8.35
N GLY A 96 -3.68 -24.85 9.24
CA GLY A 96 -4.86 -24.87 10.12
C GLY A 96 -4.98 -23.66 11.06
N HIS A 97 -3.90 -22.90 11.27
CA HIS A 97 -3.94 -21.67 12.07
C HIS A 97 -4.49 -20.45 11.31
N VAL A 98 -4.51 -20.50 9.97
CA VAL A 98 -4.88 -19.36 9.12
C VAL A 98 -6.05 -19.67 8.19
N GLY A 99 -6.45 -20.94 8.10
CA GLY A 99 -7.54 -21.38 7.24
C GLY A 99 -7.49 -22.88 6.99
N ARG A 100 -7.86 -23.31 5.78
CA ARG A 100 -7.94 -24.73 5.42
C ARG A 100 -7.19 -25.00 4.13
N ARG A 101 -6.28 -25.98 4.16
CA ARG A 101 -5.63 -26.49 2.93
C ARG A 101 -6.68 -27.10 2.00
N LEU A 102 -6.58 -26.79 0.72
CA LEU A 102 -7.46 -27.28 -0.33
C LEU A 102 -6.70 -28.18 -1.29
N GLU A 103 -7.34 -29.26 -1.70
CA GLU A 103 -6.93 -30.00 -2.88
C GLU A 103 -7.45 -29.32 -4.15
N ALA A 104 -6.68 -29.36 -5.23
CA ALA A 104 -7.10 -28.74 -6.51
C ALA A 104 -8.46 -29.27 -7.00
N SER A 105 -8.77 -30.53 -6.71
CA SER A 105 -10.06 -31.17 -7.06
C SER A 105 -11.27 -30.62 -6.30
N GLU A 106 -11.06 -29.88 -5.19
CA GLU A 106 -12.14 -29.22 -4.45
C GLU A 106 -12.56 -27.88 -5.07
N LEU A 107 -11.67 -27.23 -5.83
CA LEU A 107 -11.88 -25.88 -6.35
C LEU A 107 -13.19 -25.73 -7.14
N PRO A 108 -13.60 -26.65 -8.04
CA PRO A 108 -14.86 -26.52 -8.79
C PRO A 108 -16.13 -26.54 -7.92
N ARG A 109 -16.04 -26.99 -6.65
CA ARG A 109 -17.17 -26.99 -5.71
C ARG A 109 -17.23 -25.69 -4.89
N LEU A 110 -16.13 -24.95 -4.83
CA LEU A 110 -15.99 -23.75 -4.01
C LEU A 110 -16.28 -22.47 -4.81
N MET A 111 -16.09 -22.49 -6.12
CA MET A 111 -16.23 -21.30 -6.98
C MET A 111 -16.83 -21.62 -8.33
N ASP A 112 -17.50 -20.63 -8.91
CA ASP A 112 -18.00 -20.64 -10.29
C ASP A 112 -16.99 -20.01 -11.26
N PHE A 113 -16.09 -19.16 -10.74
CA PHE A 113 -15.11 -18.39 -11.51
C PHE A 113 -13.87 -18.10 -10.64
N ALA A 114 -12.67 -18.12 -11.24
CA ALA A 114 -11.41 -17.82 -10.58
C ALA A 114 -10.87 -16.44 -11.01
N PHE A 115 -10.81 -15.51 -10.08
CA PHE A 115 -10.15 -14.22 -10.29
C PHE A 115 -8.66 -14.33 -9.91
N LEU A 116 -7.77 -14.11 -10.87
CA LEU A 116 -6.33 -14.25 -10.74
C LEU A 116 -5.68 -12.91 -10.37
N ALA A 117 -5.34 -12.75 -9.09
CA ALA A 117 -4.49 -11.69 -8.57
C ALA A 117 -3.10 -12.27 -8.18
N LEU A 118 -2.53 -13.09 -9.05
CA LEU A 118 -1.22 -13.72 -8.89
C LEU A 118 -0.25 -13.11 -9.90
N HIS A 119 0.84 -12.51 -9.41
CA HIS A 119 1.89 -11.91 -10.23
C HIS A 119 3.14 -12.79 -10.32
N GLY A 120 3.84 -12.72 -11.46
CA GLY A 120 5.08 -13.45 -11.72
C GLY A 120 4.89 -14.96 -11.96
N PRO A 121 5.98 -15.74 -11.89
CA PRO A 121 5.98 -17.17 -12.22
C PRO A 121 4.99 -17.98 -11.36
N GLY A 122 4.31 -18.93 -11.99
CA GLY A 122 3.20 -19.70 -11.42
C GLY A 122 1.82 -19.00 -11.46
N GLY A 123 1.79 -17.69 -11.73
CA GLY A 123 0.57 -16.89 -11.81
C GLY A 123 0.27 -16.33 -13.20
N GLU A 124 1.21 -15.58 -13.78
CA GLU A 124 1.04 -14.88 -15.06
C GLU A 124 1.65 -15.65 -16.24
N ASP A 125 2.22 -16.82 -16.01
CA ASP A 125 2.97 -17.61 -17.00
C ASP A 125 2.14 -18.71 -17.70
N GLY A 126 0.84 -18.81 -17.36
CA GLY A 126 -0.05 -19.83 -17.91
C GLY A 126 -0.20 -21.08 -17.03
N ALA A 127 0.58 -21.23 -15.95
CA ALA A 127 0.54 -22.44 -15.12
C ALA A 127 -0.81 -22.60 -14.39
N ILE A 128 -1.25 -21.59 -13.64
CA ILE A 128 -2.54 -21.62 -12.94
C ILE A 128 -3.71 -21.65 -13.92
N GLN A 129 -3.60 -20.96 -15.05
CA GLN A 129 -4.57 -20.97 -16.14
C GLN A 129 -4.77 -22.40 -16.65
N GLY A 130 -3.68 -23.13 -16.91
CA GLY A 130 -3.73 -24.54 -17.33
C GLY A 130 -4.42 -25.44 -16.31
N LEU A 131 -4.15 -25.25 -15.02
CA LEU A 131 -4.86 -25.98 -13.96
C LEU A 131 -6.36 -25.67 -13.96
N LEU A 132 -6.74 -24.40 -14.09
CA LEU A 132 -8.15 -23.99 -14.10
C LEU A 132 -8.88 -24.48 -15.35
N GLU A 133 -8.24 -24.44 -16.52
CA GLU A 133 -8.78 -25.05 -17.75
C GLU A 133 -8.98 -26.55 -17.59
N TRP A 134 -8.03 -27.25 -16.98
CA TRP A 134 -8.15 -28.68 -16.67
C TRP A 134 -9.33 -28.99 -15.73
N LEU A 135 -9.57 -28.13 -14.74
CA LEU A 135 -10.67 -28.24 -13.79
C LEU A 135 -12.01 -27.71 -14.32
N GLY A 136 -12.02 -27.10 -15.52
CA GLY A 136 -13.21 -26.50 -16.12
C GLY A 136 -13.72 -25.24 -15.44
N ILE A 137 -12.84 -24.52 -14.73
CA ILE A 137 -13.17 -23.27 -14.01
C ILE A 137 -12.80 -22.08 -14.91
N PRO A 138 -13.75 -21.20 -15.29
CA PRO A 138 -13.44 -19.97 -16.02
C PRO A 138 -12.67 -18.99 -15.13
N TYR A 139 -11.83 -18.15 -15.73
CA TYR A 139 -10.93 -17.29 -14.96
C TYR A 139 -10.65 -15.94 -15.61
N SER A 140 -10.13 -14.99 -14.82
CA SER A 140 -9.85 -13.61 -15.26
C SER A 140 -8.59 -13.49 -16.13
N GLY A 141 -8.60 -12.53 -17.07
CA GLY A 141 -7.43 -12.22 -17.90
C GLY A 141 -7.20 -13.16 -19.08
N SER A 142 -5.93 -13.26 -19.51
CA SER A 142 -5.53 -13.95 -20.74
C SER A 142 -5.39 -15.48 -20.61
N GLY A 143 -5.51 -16.18 -21.74
CA GLY A 143 -5.27 -17.62 -21.89
C GLY A 143 -3.84 -18.08 -21.54
N ILE A 144 -3.57 -19.38 -21.62
CA ILE A 144 -2.25 -19.98 -21.33
C ILE A 144 -1.14 -19.39 -22.22
N LEU A 145 -1.30 -19.45 -23.55
CA LEU A 145 -0.26 -19.05 -24.49
C LEU A 145 0.10 -17.55 -24.39
N PRO A 146 -0.87 -16.61 -24.39
CA PRO A 146 -0.54 -15.20 -24.22
C PRO A 146 0.09 -14.91 -22.85
N SER A 147 -0.31 -15.63 -21.79
CA SER A 147 0.29 -15.50 -20.46
C SER A 147 1.77 -15.92 -20.45
N ALA A 148 2.09 -17.08 -21.03
CA ALA A 148 3.47 -17.54 -21.19
C ALA A 148 4.36 -16.55 -21.95
N PHE A 149 3.82 -15.88 -22.98
CA PHE A 149 4.54 -14.80 -23.67
C PHE A 149 4.63 -13.52 -22.83
N GLY A 150 3.57 -13.15 -22.10
CA GLY A 150 3.50 -11.92 -21.32
C GLY A 150 4.53 -11.82 -20.20
N ILE A 151 5.03 -12.95 -19.69
CA ILE A 151 6.04 -12.94 -18.63
C ILE A 151 7.49 -13.05 -19.14
N ASP A 152 7.74 -13.75 -20.26
CA ASP A 152 9.10 -14.00 -20.76
C ASP A 152 9.56 -12.89 -21.73
N LYS A 153 10.33 -11.94 -21.21
CA LYS A 153 10.85 -10.78 -21.95
C LYS A 153 11.75 -11.16 -23.13
N ILE A 154 12.40 -12.32 -23.08
CA ILE A 154 13.24 -12.80 -24.19
C ILE A 154 12.34 -13.29 -25.32
N ALA A 155 11.35 -14.12 -25.01
CA ALA A 155 10.38 -14.61 -25.98
C ALA A 155 9.60 -13.47 -26.65
N GLN A 156 9.19 -12.46 -25.87
CA GLN A 156 8.55 -11.25 -26.40
C GLN A 156 9.39 -10.56 -27.46
N LYS A 157 10.66 -10.28 -27.15
CA LYS A 157 11.56 -9.57 -28.08
C LYS A 157 11.82 -10.38 -29.34
N GLN A 158 12.00 -11.69 -29.22
CA GLN A 158 12.15 -12.57 -30.38
C GLN A 158 10.91 -12.53 -31.27
N LEU A 159 9.70 -12.53 -30.69
CA LEU A 159 8.45 -12.43 -31.44
C LEU A 159 8.28 -11.04 -32.10
N LEU A 160 8.63 -9.96 -31.40
CA LEU A 160 8.62 -8.61 -31.97
C LEU A 160 9.57 -8.50 -33.17
N GLN A 161 10.79 -9.04 -33.07
CA GLN A 161 11.72 -9.10 -34.20
C GLN A 161 11.16 -9.93 -35.36
N ALA A 162 10.59 -11.11 -35.07
CA ALA A 162 10.03 -11.99 -36.09
C ALA A 162 8.82 -11.37 -36.82
N THR A 163 8.08 -10.49 -36.14
CA THR A 163 6.90 -9.79 -36.69
C THR A 163 7.23 -8.41 -37.27
N GLY A 164 8.52 -8.02 -37.30
CA GLY A 164 8.98 -6.74 -37.83
C GLY A 164 8.56 -5.53 -36.99
N GLN A 165 8.21 -5.74 -35.71
CA GLN A 165 7.86 -4.68 -34.78
C GLN A 165 9.12 -4.05 -34.15
N PRO A 166 9.13 -2.74 -33.87
CA PRO A 166 10.25 -2.09 -33.20
C PRO A 166 10.52 -2.71 -31.83
N THR A 167 11.77 -3.11 -31.58
CA THR A 167 12.27 -3.51 -30.27
C THR A 167 13.70 -3.01 -30.11
N PRO A 168 14.12 -2.63 -28.89
CA PRO A 168 15.52 -2.30 -28.61
C PRO A 168 16.44 -3.45 -29.00
N ALA A 169 17.64 -3.12 -29.48
CA ALA A 169 18.70 -4.11 -29.64
C ALA A 169 19.00 -4.74 -28.28
N PHE A 170 19.18 -6.06 -28.26
CA PHE A 170 19.37 -6.81 -27.03
C PHE A 170 20.31 -7.99 -27.19
N ARG A 171 20.81 -8.47 -26.05
CA ARG A 171 21.58 -9.69 -25.86
C ARG A 171 21.08 -10.44 -24.63
N VAL A 172 21.30 -11.75 -24.64
CA VAL A 172 20.99 -12.62 -23.51
C VAL A 172 22.32 -13.19 -23.02
N LEU A 173 22.59 -13.05 -21.73
CA LEU A 173 23.67 -13.74 -21.05
C LEU A 173 23.10 -14.83 -20.15
N THR A 174 23.70 -16.01 -20.15
CA THR A 174 23.37 -17.07 -19.21
C THR A 174 24.21 -16.95 -17.95
N ALA A 175 23.69 -17.44 -16.82
CA ALA A 175 24.44 -17.52 -15.57
C ALA A 175 25.75 -18.32 -15.71
N ALA A 176 25.79 -19.31 -16.62
CA ALA A 176 26.98 -20.10 -16.91
C ALA A 176 28.06 -19.28 -17.63
N GLU A 177 27.67 -18.48 -18.63
CA GLU A 177 28.59 -17.56 -19.33
C GLU A 177 29.13 -16.49 -18.38
N TRP A 178 28.32 -16.03 -17.43
CA TRP A 178 28.74 -15.06 -16.42
C TRP A 178 29.75 -15.61 -15.41
N THR A 179 29.84 -16.94 -15.27
CA THR A 179 30.82 -17.58 -14.38
C THR A 179 32.24 -17.65 -15.00
N ALA A 180 32.40 -17.22 -16.27
CA ALA A 180 33.68 -17.22 -16.97
C ALA A 180 34.57 -16.01 -16.63
N PRO A 181 35.91 -16.15 -16.65
CA PRO A 181 36.83 -15.16 -16.06
C PRO A 181 37.03 -13.83 -16.81
N SER A 182 36.31 -13.55 -17.91
CA SER A 182 36.48 -12.29 -18.66
C SER A 182 35.21 -11.43 -18.70
N HIS A 183 34.85 -10.89 -17.52
CA HIS A 183 33.75 -9.92 -17.39
C HIS A 183 34.02 -8.64 -18.20
N GLN A 184 35.27 -8.16 -18.21
CA GLN A 184 35.66 -6.96 -18.97
C GLN A 184 35.44 -7.13 -20.48
N ASP A 185 35.88 -8.23 -21.10
CA ASP A 185 35.68 -8.43 -22.54
C ASP A 185 34.20 -8.50 -22.91
N THR A 186 33.40 -9.12 -22.03
CA THR A 186 31.94 -9.21 -22.20
C THR A 186 31.30 -7.83 -22.12
N PHE A 187 31.70 -7.03 -21.13
CA PHE A 187 31.21 -5.66 -20.97
C PHE A 187 31.62 -4.77 -22.16
N ASP A 188 32.88 -4.81 -22.57
CA ASP A 188 33.39 -4.04 -23.72
C ASP A 188 32.66 -4.42 -25.03
N TYR A 189 32.38 -5.72 -25.22
CA TYR A 189 31.59 -6.20 -26.33
C TYR A 189 30.17 -5.62 -26.32
N LEU A 190 29.48 -5.71 -25.17
CA LEU A 190 28.11 -5.20 -25.03
C LEU A 190 28.03 -3.68 -25.19
N VAL A 191 28.98 -2.94 -24.63
CA VAL A 191 29.07 -1.48 -24.78
C VAL A 191 29.28 -1.10 -26.26
N ARG A 192 30.15 -1.84 -26.97
CA ARG A 192 30.36 -1.60 -28.42
C ARG A 192 29.12 -1.90 -29.25
N GLU A 193 28.35 -2.91 -28.85
CA GLU A 193 27.24 -3.39 -29.66
C GLU A 193 25.90 -2.69 -29.37
N LEU A 194 25.59 -2.46 -28.10
CA LEU A 194 24.32 -1.91 -27.63
C LEU A 194 24.43 -0.43 -27.22
N GLY A 195 25.65 0.06 -26.95
CA GLY A 195 25.89 1.41 -26.43
C GLY A 195 25.56 1.55 -24.95
N LEU A 196 26.03 2.64 -24.34
CA LEU A 196 25.61 3.06 -23.00
C LEU A 196 24.52 4.16 -23.11
N PRO A 197 23.55 4.21 -22.18
CA PRO A 197 23.35 3.27 -21.06
C PRO A 197 22.89 1.87 -21.49
N LEU A 198 23.24 0.85 -20.69
CA LEU A 198 22.69 -0.51 -20.80
C LEU A 198 21.56 -0.69 -19.79
N VAL A 199 20.49 -1.37 -20.18
CA VAL A 199 19.42 -1.78 -19.26
C VAL A 199 19.51 -3.30 -19.06
N VAL A 200 19.72 -3.69 -17.82
CA VAL A 200 19.90 -5.09 -17.39
C VAL A 200 18.62 -5.54 -16.69
N LYS A 201 18.06 -6.69 -17.09
CA LYS A 201 16.76 -7.18 -16.61
C LYS A 201 16.78 -8.68 -16.31
N ALA A 202 16.12 -9.05 -15.22
CA ALA A 202 15.65 -10.41 -14.99
C ALA A 202 14.48 -10.72 -15.96
N PRO A 203 14.61 -11.72 -16.85
CA PRO A 203 13.70 -11.86 -17.99
C PRO A 203 12.30 -12.36 -17.64
N ARG A 204 12.11 -13.06 -16.51
CA ARG A 204 10.82 -13.66 -16.11
C ARG A 204 10.25 -13.05 -14.82
N GLN A 205 10.77 -11.89 -14.43
CA GLN A 205 10.30 -11.15 -13.26
C GLN A 205 9.48 -9.93 -13.71
N GLY A 206 8.42 -9.63 -12.97
CA GLY A 206 7.66 -8.40 -13.06
C GLY A 206 8.17 -7.30 -12.13
N SER A 207 7.39 -6.23 -12.02
CA SER A 207 7.53 -5.19 -10.98
C SER A 207 8.90 -4.52 -10.84
N SER A 208 9.71 -4.49 -11.91
CA SER A 208 11.09 -3.98 -11.92
C SER A 208 12.05 -4.72 -10.98
N ILE A 209 11.68 -5.92 -10.53
CA ILE A 209 12.56 -6.78 -9.73
C ILE A 209 13.72 -7.24 -10.62
N GLY A 210 14.95 -7.08 -10.12
CA GLY A 210 16.15 -7.46 -10.88
C GLY A 210 16.46 -6.56 -12.08
N VAL A 211 15.94 -5.32 -12.11
CA VAL A 211 16.23 -4.33 -13.16
C VAL A 211 17.27 -3.31 -12.69
N SER A 212 18.23 -3.01 -13.55
CA SER A 212 19.31 -2.04 -13.33
C SER A 212 19.62 -1.26 -14.61
N ILE A 213 20.12 -0.02 -14.47
CA ILE A 213 20.60 0.78 -15.60
C ILE A 213 22.08 1.12 -15.36
N VAL A 214 22.94 0.66 -16.27
CA VAL A 214 24.39 0.93 -16.25
C VAL A 214 24.64 2.10 -17.18
N ARG A 215 24.85 3.29 -16.61
CA ARG A 215 24.98 4.55 -17.36
C ARG A 215 26.40 4.83 -17.82
N GLU A 216 27.37 4.41 -17.01
CA GLU A 216 28.77 4.72 -17.19
C GLU A 216 29.55 3.48 -17.58
N ASN A 217 30.72 3.69 -18.18
CA ASN A 217 31.64 2.60 -18.50
C ASN A 217 32.36 2.13 -17.22
N ASN A 218 31.61 1.46 -16.35
CA ASN A 218 32.05 1.02 -15.03
C ASN A 218 31.73 -0.47 -14.84
N LEU A 219 32.78 -1.30 -14.87
CA LEU A 219 32.65 -2.76 -14.74
C LEU A 219 31.98 -3.16 -13.41
N ALA A 220 32.34 -2.53 -12.28
CA ALA A 220 31.76 -2.91 -10.99
C ALA A 220 30.25 -2.63 -10.91
N GLN A 221 29.77 -1.54 -11.53
CA GLN A 221 28.34 -1.27 -11.65
C GLN A 221 27.64 -2.28 -12.56
N PHE A 222 28.31 -2.70 -13.65
CA PHE A 222 27.81 -3.73 -14.54
C PHE A 222 27.71 -5.09 -13.83
N ASP A 223 28.75 -5.50 -13.11
CA ASP A 223 28.78 -6.75 -12.36
C ASP A 223 27.67 -6.79 -11.32
N ALA A 224 27.53 -5.71 -10.54
CA ALA A 224 26.43 -5.57 -9.57
C ALA A 224 25.05 -5.61 -10.24
N ALA A 225 24.91 -5.07 -11.45
CA ALA A 225 23.67 -5.12 -12.20
C ALA A 225 23.32 -6.54 -12.69
N ILE A 226 24.31 -7.29 -13.19
CA ILE A 226 24.13 -8.69 -13.60
C ILE A 226 23.80 -9.57 -12.39
N ASP A 227 24.55 -9.43 -11.30
CA ASP A 227 24.31 -10.21 -10.07
C ASP A 227 22.94 -9.90 -9.47
N ARG A 228 22.51 -8.64 -9.47
CA ARG A 228 21.14 -8.27 -9.07
C ARG A 228 20.07 -8.94 -9.94
N ALA A 229 20.26 -9.01 -11.26
CA ALA A 229 19.33 -9.68 -12.17
C ALA A 229 19.32 -11.20 -12.01
N LEU A 230 20.46 -11.79 -11.62
CA LEU A 230 20.59 -13.22 -11.31
C LEU A 230 20.17 -13.58 -9.88
N PHE A 231 19.84 -12.58 -9.03
CA PHE A 231 19.61 -12.74 -7.60
C PHE A 231 20.79 -13.38 -6.87
N ARG A 232 21.95 -12.77 -7.06
CA ARG A 232 23.25 -13.15 -6.49
C ARG A 232 23.86 -11.96 -5.78
N THR A 233 24.66 -12.24 -4.77
CA THR A 233 25.53 -11.24 -4.15
C THR A 233 26.80 -11.91 -3.67
N VAL A 234 27.86 -11.12 -3.59
CA VAL A 234 29.13 -11.51 -2.99
C VAL A 234 29.40 -10.52 -1.87
N ILE A 235 29.74 -11.05 -0.70
CA ILE A 235 30.17 -10.22 0.43
C ILE A 235 31.63 -10.49 0.74
N PHE A 236 32.44 -9.43 0.75
CA PHE A 236 33.86 -9.49 1.05
C PHE A 236 34.12 -9.33 2.54
N GLN A 237 35.12 -10.06 3.05
CA GLN A 237 35.45 -10.06 4.48
C GLN A 237 35.83 -8.66 4.98
N ASP A 238 36.81 -8.03 4.35
CA ASP A 238 37.42 -6.78 4.85
C ASP A 238 36.70 -5.53 4.37
N ASP A 239 36.35 -5.49 3.07
CA ASP A 239 35.73 -4.30 2.46
C ASP A 239 34.26 -4.11 2.87
N ASP A 240 33.52 -5.21 3.11
CA ASP A 240 32.11 -5.15 3.43
C ASP A 240 31.82 -5.54 4.89
N TRP A 241 32.10 -6.79 5.28
CA TRP A 241 31.58 -7.32 6.53
C TRP A 241 32.27 -6.77 7.77
N ASN A 242 33.60 -6.68 7.75
CA ASN A 242 34.40 -6.14 8.86
C ASN A 242 34.23 -4.63 9.01
N ALA A 243 33.86 -3.91 7.95
CA ALA A 243 33.53 -2.49 8.00
C ALA A 243 32.20 -2.20 8.73
N MET A 244 31.29 -3.18 8.81
CA MET A 244 30.00 -3.06 9.49
C MET A 244 30.07 -3.44 10.98
N ASP A 245 29.38 -2.69 11.83
CA ASP A 245 29.12 -3.10 13.21
C ASP A 245 28.03 -4.19 13.31
N ALA A 246 27.75 -4.69 14.51
CA ALA A 246 26.77 -5.76 14.70
C ALA A 246 25.33 -5.38 14.31
N SER A 247 24.95 -4.10 14.46
CA SER A 247 23.61 -3.62 14.09
C SER A 247 23.48 -3.49 12.58
N ALA A 248 24.50 -2.95 11.92
CA ALA A 248 24.58 -2.83 10.47
C ALA A 248 24.59 -4.21 9.78
N ARG A 249 25.32 -5.19 10.32
CA ARG A 249 25.31 -6.58 9.81
C ARG A 249 23.93 -7.21 9.90
N LEU A 250 23.21 -6.99 11.00
CA LEU A 250 21.85 -7.48 11.18
C LEU A 250 20.88 -6.83 10.18
N ALA A 251 20.99 -5.51 10.00
CA ALA A 251 20.18 -4.77 9.03
C ALA A 251 20.45 -5.23 7.59
N TRP A 252 21.71 -5.47 7.23
CA TRP A 252 22.11 -5.98 5.92
C TRP A 252 21.49 -7.36 5.64
N VAL A 253 21.57 -8.30 6.59
CA VAL A 253 20.93 -9.62 6.42
C VAL A 253 19.40 -9.48 6.31
N ARG A 254 18.78 -8.59 7.08
CA ARG A 254 17.32 -8.33 6.98
C ARG A 254 16.93 -7.84 5.60
N GLN A 255 17.70 -6.91 5.02
CA GLN A 255 17.46 -6.42 3.67
C GLN A 255 17.67 -7.51 2.62
N LEU A 256 18.74 -8.30 2.76
CA LEU A 256 19.06 -9.39 1.83
C LEU A 256 17.94 -10.44 1.75
N VAL A 257 17.32 -10.78 2.87
CA VAL A 257 16.27 -11.83 2.93
C VAL A 257 14.87 -11.32 2.64
N ASP A 258 14.66 -10.00 2.52
CA ASP A 258 13.39 -9.44 2.11
C ASP A 258 13.23 -9.53 0.59
N ILE A 259 12.25 -10.29 0.10
CA ILE A 259 12.04 -10.51 -1.33
C ILE A 259 11.67 -9.24 -2.11
N ARG A 260 11.22 -8.18 -1.42
CA ARG A 260 10.87 -6.89 -2.03
C ARG A 260 12.10 -6.11 -2.50
N GLU A 261 13.25 -6.31 -1.86
CA GLU A 261 14.48 -5.55 -2.12
C GLU A 261 15.71 -6.42 -2.41
N GLY A 262 15.82 -7.55 -1.71
CA GLY A 262 16.97 -8.45 -1.71
C GLY A 262 16.77 -9.73 -2.51
N ILE A 263 17.48 -10.78 -2.10
CA ILE A 263 17.60 -12.09 -2.75
C ILE A 263 16.61 -13.11 -2.17
N GLY A 264 16.10 -12.88 -0.95
CA GLY A 264 15.18 -13.80 -0.30
C GLY A 264 15.86 -15.07 0.22
N MET A 265 15.06 -15.98 0.77
CA MET A 265 15.50 -17.31 1.23
C MET A 265 14.77 -18.41 0.42
N PRO A 266 15.27 -19.66 0.40
CA PRO A 266 16.56 -20.10 0.89
C PRO A 266 17.69 -19.70 -0.08
N VAL A 267 18.91 -19.60 0.46
CA VAL A 267 20.10 -19.24 -0.30
C VAL A 267 21.12 -20.36 -0.35
N GLN A 268 21.80 -20.49 -1.47
CA GLN A 268 23.02 -21.29 -1.59
C GLN A 268 24.22 -20.39 -1.28
N VAL A 269 25.04 -20.80 -0.32
CA VAL A 269 26.27 -20.10 0.06
C VAL A 269 27.50 -20.91 -0.32
N GLU A 270 28.53 -20.22 -0.79
CA GLU A 270 29.85 -20.78 -1.09
C GLU A 270 30.94 -19.85 -0.55
N ALA A 271 31.85 -20.37 0.26
CA ALA A 271 32.97 -19.60 0.78
C ALA A 271 34.15 -19.66 -0.20
N LEU A 272 34.57 -18.49 -0.66
CA LEU A 272 35.68 -18.27 -1.58
C LEU A 272 36.90 -17.82 -0.76
N LEU A 273 37.64 -18.80 -0.23
CA LEU A 273 38.76 -18.56 0.70
C LEU A 273 40.11 -18.60 -0.03
N PHE A 274 40.87 -17.51 0.08
CA PHE A 274 42.20 -17.40 -0.53
C PHE A 274 43.27 -17.96 0.41
N THR A 275 43.34 -19.28 0.55
CA THR A 275 44.41 -19.94 1.33
C THR A 275 45.44 -20.59 0.39
N LYS A 276 46.68 -20.79 0.88
CA LYS A 276 47.81 -21.38 0.12
C LYS A 276 47.54 -22.81 -0.43
N TYR A 277 46.40 -23.39 -0.07
CA TYR A 277 45.88 -24.66 -0.54
C TYR A 277 44.43 -24.38 -0.98
N ASN A 278 44.11 -24.30 -2.27
CA ASN A 278 42.75 -24.02 -2.78
C ASN A 278 41.72 -25.03 -2.23
N TRP A 279 41.12 -24.74 -1.07
CA TRP A 279 39.98 -25.48 -0.56
C TRP A 279 38.72 -24.92 -1.23
N GLN A 280 38.24 -25.60 -2.28
CA GLN A 280 36.87 -25.40 -2.73
C GLN A 280 35.95 -25.84 -1.60
N THR A 281 35.18 -24.91 -1.04
CA THR A 281 34.13 -25.28 -0.07
C THR A 281 32.92 -25.76 -0.85
N THR A 282 32.33 -26.88 -0.41
CA THR A 282 31.11 -27.38 -1.04
C THR A 282 29.98 -26.37 -0.81
N PRO A 283 29.24 -25.94 -1.85
CA PRO A 283 28.09 -25.08 -1.69
C PRO A 283 27.09 -25.67 -0.69
N ARG A 284 26.51 -24.82 0.17
CA ARG A 284 25.54 -25.23 1.20
C ARG A 284 24.25 -24.44 1.05
N ILE A 285 23.11 -25.08 1.25
CA ILE A 285 21.83 -24.39 1.33
C ILE A 285 21.60 -23.94 2.77
N ILE A 286 21.26 -22.67 2.96
CA ILE A 286 20.83 -22.09 4.23
C ILE A 286 19.40 -21.57 4.06
N GLU A 287 18.52 -22.01 4.94
CA GLU A 287 17.09 -21.71 4.88
C GLU A 287 16.69 -20.57 5.82
N HIS A 288 17.41 -20.41 6.93
CA HIS A 288 17.05 -19.44 7.97
C HIS A 288 18.01 -18.23 8.06
N PRO A 289 17.52 -16.99 8.17
CA PRO A 289 18.37 -15.78 8.25
C PRO A 289 19.38 -15.77 9.41
N GLU A 290 18.96 -16.22 10.61
CA GLU A 290 19.87 -16.41 11.75
C GLU A 290 21.02 -17.37 11.42
N ALA A 291 20.74 -18.46 10.70
CA ALA A 291 21.77 -19.42 10.31
C ALA A 291 22.72 -18.81 9.27
N LEU A 292 22.21 -17.96 8.38
CA LEU A 292 23.04 -17.20 7.42
C LEU A 292 23.96 -16.21 8.14
N LEU A 293 23.42 -15.41 9.06
CA LEU A 293 24.20 -14.48 9.88
C LEU A 293 25.32 -15.20 10.65
N ASN A 294 24.98 -16.33 11.28
CA ASN A 294 25.95 -17.16 12.02
C ASN A 294 26.99 -17.78 11.09
N PHE A 295 26.60 -18.21 9.89
CA PHE A 295 27.52 -18.75 8.88
C PHE A 295 28.53 -17.70 8.43
N ILE A 296 28.08 -16.49 8.07
CA ILE A 296 28.96 -15.39 7.65
C ILE A 296 29.91 -15.01 8.79
N ASN A 297 29.38 -14.78 10.00
CA ASN A 297 30.19 -14.44 11.17
C ASN A 297 31.25 -15.50 11.50
N LYS A 298 30.88 -16.79 11.42
CA LYS A 298 31.82 -17.89 11.66
C LYS A 298 32.87 -18.00 10.55
N THR A 299 32.48 -17.76 9.30
CA THR A 299 33.41 -17.86 8.16
C THR A 299 34.43 -16.72 8.21
N PHE A 300 34.02 -15.53 8.65
CA PHE A 300 34.87 -14.35 8.75
C PHE A 300 35.45 -14.09 10.16
N SER A 301 35.32 -15.04 11.11
CA SER A 301 35.79 -14.86 12.50
C SER A 301 37.31 -14.86 12.65
N GLU A 302 38.02 -15.50 11.72
CA GLU A 302 39.47 -15.48 11.66
C GLU A 302 39.89 -14.53 10.53
N ASN A 303 40.79 -13.58 10.82
CA ASN A 303 41.37 -12.71 9.80
C ASN A 303 42.41 -13.54 9.03
N LEU A 304 41.92 -14.29 8.03
CA LEU A 304 42.71 -15.26 7.27
C LEU A 304 43.71 -14.58 6.30
N GLY A 305 43.55 -13.27 6.06
CA GLY A 305 44.31 -12.50 5.07
C GLY A 305 43.94 -12.88 3.63
N GLY A 306 43.90 -11.88 2.72
CA GLY A 306 43.56 -12.06 1.31
C GLY A 306 42.09 -11.72 0.98
N ASN A 307 41.73 -11.72 -0.32
CA ASN A 307 40.39 -11.37 -0.81
C ASN A 307 39.37 -12.49 -0.53
N ASN A 308 39.10 -12.78 0.74
CA ASN A 308 38.10 -13.77 1.14
C ASN A 308 36.69 -13.21 0.91
N ALA A 309 35.81 -14.02 0.34
CA ALA A 309 34.44 -13.63 0.08
C ALA A 309 33.47 -14.80 0.30
N ILE A 310 32.19 -14.49 0.42
CA ILE A 310 31.11 -15.47 0.42
C ILE A 310 30.17 -15.11 -0.73
N SER A 311 30.00 -16.04 -1.67
CA SER A 311 28.94 -15.94 -2.67
C SER A 311 27.63 -16.43 -2.07
N ILE A 312 26.56 -15.68 -2.28
CA ILE A 312 25.22 -15.96 -1.79
C ILE A 312 24.27 -15.86 -2.99
N ASN A 313 23.63 -16.98 -3.33
CA ASN A 313 22.78 -17.09 -4.51
C ASN A 313 21.38 -17.52 -4.10
N SER A 314 20.34 -16.92 -4.68
CA SER A 314 18.98 -17.45 -4.50
C SER A 314 18.89 -18.86 -5.09
N THR A 315 18.24 -19.77 -4.36
CA THR A 315 17.87 -21.09 -4.90
C THR A 315 16.81 -21.01 -5.99
N SER A 316 16.08 -19.90 -6.08
CA SER A 316 15.05 -19.60 -7.09
C SER A 316 15.44 -18.38 -7.93
N GLY A 317 16.75 -18.21 -8.17
CA GLY A 317 17.29 -17.12 -8.99
C GLY A 317 17.07 -17.34 -10.49
N GLU A 318 17.40 -16.32 -11.30
CA GLU A 318 17.34 -16.43 -12.75
C GLU A 318 18.55 -17.20 -13.31
N THR A 319 18.33 -17.84 -14.46
CA THR A 319 19.40 -18.51 -15.22
C THR A 319 19.89 -17.69 -16.41
N GLN A 320 19.18 -16.61 -16.74
CA GLN A 320 19.45 -15.75 -17.87
C GLN A 320 19.24 -14.30 -17.47
N VAL A 321 19.99 -13.40 -18.10
CA VAL A 321 19.87 -11.96 -17.98
C VAL A 321 19.66 -11.37 -19.37
N LEU A 322 18.70 -10.47 -19.48
CA LEU A 322 18.43 -9.71 -20.68
C LEU A 322 19.14 -8.35 -20.57
N ILE A 323 20.02 -8.05 -21.52
CA ILE A 323 20.69 -6.76 -21.63
C ILE A 323 20.19 -6.08 -22.90
N GLU A 324 19.69 -4.87 -22.78
CA GLU A 324 19.17 -4.09 -23.90
C GLU A 324 19.79 -2.69 -23.97
N SER A 325 19.81 -2.16 -25.19
CA SER A 325 20.07 -0.75 -25.45
C SER A 325 19.03 0.14 -24.75
N PHE A 326 19.48 1.24 -24.17
CA PHE A 326 18.57 2.21 -23.53
C PHE A 326 17.72 2.95 -24.58
N VAL A 327 16.41 2.97 -24.37
CA VAL A 327 15.48 3.77 -25.18
C VAL A 327 15.27 5.12 -24.52
N ALA A 328 15.79 6.18 -25.13
CA ALA A 328 15.45 7.54 -24.74
C ALA A 328 14.08 7.91 -25.35
N GLY A 329 13.15 8.35 -24.51
CA GLY A 329 11.81 8.75 -24.92
C GLY A 329 10.91 9.01 -23.71
N ARG A 330 9.68 9.43 -23.97
CA ARG A 330 8.65 9.56 -22.94
C ARG A 330 8.02 8.21 -22.68
N GLU A 331 8.09 7.75 -21.44
CA GLU A 331 7.55 6.47 -21.01
C GLU A 331 6.03 6.57 -20.82
N PHE A 332 5.30 5.59 -21.32
CA PHE A 332 3.87 5.49 -21.13
C PHE A 332 3.43 4.07 -20.79
N SER A 333 2.28 3.98 -20.11
CA SER A 333 1.54 2.74 -19.90
C SER A 333 0.15 2.86 -20.50
N CYS A 334 -0.30 1.83 -21.22
CA CYS A 334 -1.60 1.79 -21.88
C CYS A 334 -2.32 0.49 -21.54
N ILE A 335 -3.46 0.59 -20.87
CA ILE A 335 -4.35 -0.54 -20.63
C ILE A 335 -5.18 -0.76 -21.88
N VAL A 336 -5.16 -1.98 -22.40
CA VAL A 336 -6.04 -2.42 -23.48
C VAL A 336 -7.03 -3.40 -22.89
N VAL A 337 -8.32 -3.23 -23.20
CA VAL A 337 -9.40 -4.11 -22.74
C VAL A 337 -10.23 -4.60 -23.93
N GLU A 338 -10.92 -5.73 -23.83
CA GLU A 338 -11.85 -6.20 -24.86
C GLU A 338 -13.24 -5.57 -24.71
N ASN A 339 -13.74 -4.88 -25.73
CA ASN A 339 -15.12 -4.40 -25.74
C ASN A 339 -16.14 -5.58 -25.77
N GLU A 340 -17.43 -5.26 -25.76
CA GLU A 340 -18.50 -6.28 -25.75
C GLU A 340 -18.49 -7.23 -26.96
N GLN A 341 -17.84 -6.83 -28.06
CA GLN A 341 -17.67 -7.64 -29.27
C GLN A 341 -16.38 -8.49 -29.25
N GLY A 342 -15.53 -8.35 -28.22
CA GLY A 342 -14.23 -9.01 -28.14
C GLY A 342 -13.11 -8.30 -28.90
N GLU A 343 -13.31 -7.05 -29.34
CA GLU A 343 -12.28 -6.26 -30.00
C GLU A 343 -11.50 -5.42 -28.99
N PRO A 344 -10.17 -5.24 -29.18
CA PRO A 344 -9.35 -4.46 -28.27
C PRO A 344 -9.68 -2.96 -28.34
N LEU A 345 -9.87 -2.36 -27.18
CA LEU A 345 -10.03 -0.94 -26.93
C LEU A 345 -8.88 -0.47 -26.03
N ALA A 346 -7.98 0.32 -26.59
CA ALA A 346 -6.93 0.98 -25.81
C ALA A 346 -7.52 2.15 -25.03
N LEU A 347 -7.37 2.12 -23.70
CA LEU A 347 -7.68 3.22 -22.80
C LEU A 347 -6.64 4.36 -22.95
N PRO A 348 -6.83 5.52 -22.29
CA PRO A 348 -5.93 6.65 -22.47
C PRO A 348 -4.51 6.35 -21.96
N PRO A 349 -3.47 6.40 -22.82
CA PRO A 349 -2.10 6.16 -22.39
C PRO A 349 -1.70 7.18 -21.34
N THR A 350 -1.03 6.72 -20.28
CA THR A 350 -0.62 7.53 -19.14
C THR A 350 0.89 7.64 -19.09
N GLU A 351 1.40 8.85 -18.95
CA GLU A 351 2.82 9.12 -18.73
C GLU A 351 3.17 9.04 -17.25
N ILE A 352 4.37 8.53 -16.97
CA ILE A 352 5.00 8.65 -15.66
C ILE A 352 6.02 9.78 -15.73
N VAL A 353 5.71 10.92 -15.12
CA VAL A 353 6.67 12.01 -14.97
C VAL A 353 7.55 11.71 -13.77
N LYS A 354 8.82 11.40 -14.03
CA LYS A 354 9.82 11.02 -13.03
C LYS A 354 10.43 12.25 -12.36
N GLY A 355 10.66 12.19 -11.04
CA GLY A 355 11.64 13.04 -10.36
C GLY A 355 13.08 12.66 -10.73
N GLU A 356 14.08 13.38 -10.21
CA GLU A 356 15.51 13.19 -10.56
C GLU A 356 16.12 11.85 -10.09
N GLU A 357 15.44 11.07 -9.24
CA GLU A 357 15.94 9.79 -8.73
C GLU A 357 15.31 8.54 -9.41
N MET A 358 16.08 7.45 -9.44
CA MET A 358 15.71 6.16 -10.04
C MET A 358 14.46 5.56 -9.38
N PHE A 359 13.58 5.02 -10.21
CA PHE A 359 12.35 4.33 -9.82
C PHE A 359 12.67 3.00 -9.10
N ASP A 360 12.36 2.91 -7.81
CA ASP A 360 12.33 1.65 -7.06
C ASP A 360 10.88 1.19 -6.81
N TYR A 361 10.71 0.02 -6.18
CA TYR A 361 9.40 -0.50 -5.78
C TYR A 361 8.61 0.54 -4.95
N ARG A 362 9.28 1.29 -4.06
CA ARG A 362 8.66 2.28 -3.18
C ARG A 362 8.09 3.48 -3.93
N SER A 363 8.82 3.98 -4.93
CA SER A 363 8.45 5.15 -5.74
C SER A 363 7.17 4.93 -6.58
N LYS A 364 6.82 3.68 -6.89
CA LYS A 364 5.61 3.31 -7.67
C LYS A 364 4.30 3.39 -6.88
N TYR A 365 4.38 3.26 -5.56
CA TYR A 365 3.22 3.05 -4.70
C TYR A 365 3.06 4.12 -3.61
N LEU A 366 4.01 5.06 -3.52
CA LEU A 366 3.97 6.22 -2.63
C LEU A 366 3.29 7.43 -3.31
N PRO A 367 2.23 8.01 -2.72
CA PRO A 367 1.66 9.27 -3.19
C PRO A 367 2.72 10.39 -3.21
N GLY A 368 2.86 11.09 -4.34
CA GLY A 368 3.69 12.31 -4.44
C GLY A 368 5.14 12.13 -4.91
N LEU A 369 5.65 10.90 -5.08
CA LEU A 369 7.00 10.67 -5.63
C LEU A 369 7.05 10.61 -7.17
N ALA A 370 5.94 10.26 -7.80
CA ALA A 370 5.77 10.26 -9.25
C ALA A 370 4.40 10.84 -9.61
N ARG A 371 4.33 11.63 -10.70
CA ARG A 371 3.07 12.21 -11.19
C ARG A 371 2.61 11.47 -12.43
N LYS A 372 1.37 10.98 -12.43
CA LYS A 372 0.77 10.33 -13.60
C LYS A 372 -0.04 11.33 -14.42
N VAL A 373 0.35 11.52 -15.68
CA VAL A 373 -0.36 12.42 -16.60
C VAL A 373 -1.19 11.57 -17.56
N THR A 374 -2.52 11.67 -17.44
CA THR A 374 -3.49 10.94 -18.28
C THR A 374 -4.44 11.92 -18.97
N PRO A 375 -4.56 11.89 -20.31
CA PRO A 375 -3.66 11.19 -21.24
C PRO A 375 -2.25 11.82 -21.17
N ILE A 376 -1.23 11.08 -21.58
CA ILE A 376 0.13 11.61 -21.80
C ILE A 376 0.06 12.92 -22.60
N ASP A 377 0.85 13.93 -22.20
CA ASP A 377 0.82 15.26 -22.78
C ASP A 377 1.51 15.30 -24.16
N LEU A 378 0.86 14.73 -25.18
CA LEU A 378 1.34 14.61 -26.56
C LEU A 378 0.29 15.12 -27.55
N PRO A 379 0.69 15.42 -28.80
CA PRO A 379 -0.27 15.67 -29.87
C PRO A 379 -1.29 14.53 -30.00
N GLU A 380 -2.56 14.85 -30.28
CA GLU A 380 -3.65 13.86 -30.41
C GLU A 380 -3.32 12.74 -31.40
N ALA A 381 -2.62 13.07 -32.50
CA ALA A 381 -2.20 12.10 -33.50
C ALA A 381 -1.23 11.05 -32.94
N ASP A 382 -0.33 11.44 -32.02
CA ASP A 382 0.63 10.52 -31.40
C ASP A 382 -0.03 9.67 -30.31
N ILE A 383 -0.95 10.25 -29.53
CA ILE A 383 -1.78 9.49 -28.58
C ILE A 383 -2.56 8.40 -29.32
N GLU A 384 -3.17 8.74 -30.45
CA GLU A 384 -3.93 7.78 -31.25
C GLU A 384 -3.03 6.71 -31.90
N ARG A 385 -1.83 7.09 -32.38
CA ARG A 385 -0.82 6.11 -32.85
C ARG A 385 -0.43 5.13 -31.76
N ILE A 386 -0.17 5.60 -30.53
CA ILE A 386 0.12 4.75 -29.37
C ILE A 386 -1.03 3.76 -29.16
N ARG A 387 -2.28 4.26 -29.09
CA ARG A 387 -3.48 3.42 -28.90
C ARG A 387 -3.62 2.35 -29.98
N GLN A 388 -3.43 2.71 -31.24
CA GLN A 388 -3.53 1.78 -32.37
C GLN A 388 -2.46 0.70 -32.34
N GLN A 389 -1.22 1.06 -31.99
CA GLN A 389 -0.14 0.08 -31.85
C GLN A 389 -0.35 -0.84 -30.64
N CYS A 390 -0.82 -0.31 -29.51
CA CYS A 390 -1.23 -1.12 -28.36
C CYS A 390 -2.32 -2.14 -28.74
N GLN A 391 -3.37 -1.71 -29.45
CA GLN A 391 -4.41 -2.63 -29.95
C GLN A 391 -3.87 -3.66 -30.96
N THR A 392 -2.92 -3.25 -31.81
CA THR A 392 -2.28 -4.16 -32.76
C THR A 392 -1.46 -5.22 -32.02
N MET A 393 -0.64 -4.82 -31.05
CA MET A 393 0.14 -5.74 -30.23
C MET A 393 -0.76 -6.69 -29.44
N PHE A 394 -1.87 -6.19 -28.89
CA PHE A 394 -2.86 -7.01 -28.21
C PHE A 394 -3.39 -8.16 -29.09
N ARG A 395 -3.72 -7.87 -30.36
CA ARG A 395 -4.11 -8.89 -31.33
C ARG A 395 -2.96 -9.83 -31.70
N THR A 396 -1.77 -9.29 -31.96
CA THR A 396 -0.58 -10.06 -32.37
C THR A 396 -0.18 -11.10 -31.33
N PHE A 397 -0.24 -10.74 -30.05
CA PHE A 397 0.09 -11.64 -28.93
C PHE A 397 -1.10 -12.52 -28.51
N GLY A 398 -2.29 -12.30 -29.09
CA GLY A 398 -3.49 -13.04 -28.75
C GLY A 398 -3.99 -12.79 -27.33
N PHE A 399 -3.68 -11.62 -26.74
CA PHE A 399 -4.19 -11.26 -25.42
C PHE A 399 -5.73 -11.25 -25.43
N GLN A 400 -6.29 -11.51 -24.26
CA GLN A 400 -7.74 -11.60 -24.04
C GLN A 400 -8.11 -10.83 -22.79
N VAL A 401 -9.34 -10.30 -22.75
CA VAL A 401 -9.93 -9.53 -21.65
C VAL A 401 -9.23 -8.19 -21.39
N TYR A 402 -7.96 -8.21 -20.99
CA TYR A 402 -7.13 -7.03 -20.80
C TYR A 402 -5.63 -7.35 -20.87
N ALA A 403 -4.82 -6.31 -21.07
CA ALA A 403 -3.37 -6.32 -20.94
C ALA A 403 -2.87 -4.91 -20.58
N ARG A 404 -1.76 -4.83 -19.83
CA ARG A 404 -1.01 -3.58 -19.66
C ARG A 404 0.15 -3.56 -20.64
N LEU A 405 0.19 -2.57 -21.50
CA LEU A 405 1.22 -2.41 -22.51
C LEU A 405 2.06 -1.18 -22.17
N ASP A 406 3.28 -1.43 -21.74
CA ASP A 406 4.26 -0.39 -21.40
C ASP A 406 5.17 -0.10 -22.60
N GLY A 407 5.58 1.16 -22.76
CA GLY A 407 6.38 1.57 -23.91
C GLY A 407 6.98 2.97 -23.80
N PHE A 408 7.70 3.36 -24.86
CA PHE A 408 8.31 4.66 -25.02
C PHE A 408 7.95 5.27 -26.37
N ILE A 409 7.76 6.58 -26.41
CA ILE A 409 7.74 7.35 -27.65
C ILE A 409 8.94 8.29 -27.70
N GLN A 410 9.72 8.18 -28.77
CA GLN A 410 10.90 8.99 -29.01
C GLN A 410 10.56 10.34 -29.64
N ALA A 411 11.52 11.26 -29.65
CA ALA A 411 11.34 12.61 -30.22
C ALA A 411 11.03 12.61 -31.73
N ASP A 412 11.44 11.57 -32.46
CA ASP A 412 11.11 11.38 -33.89
C ASP A 412 9.73 10.73 -34.11
N GLY A 413 9.00 10.45 -33.02
CA GLY A 413 7.70 9.79 -33.01
C GLY A 413 7.75 8.27 -33.07
N THR A 414 8.94 7.64 -33.10
CA THR A 414 9.07 6.19 -33.05
C THR A 414 8.55 5.66 -31.71
N ILE A 415 7.70 4.64 -31.76
CA ILE A 415 7.10 4.02 -30.57
C ILE A 415 7.70 2.63 -30.38
N PHE A 416 8.15 2.34 -29.16
CA PHE A 416 8.63 1.03 -28.72
C PHE A 416 7.70 0.50 -27.64
N LEU A 417 7.12 -0.68 -27.85
CA LEU A 417 6.34 -1.39 -26.83
C LEU A 417 7.26 -2.46 -26.23
N ASN A 418 7.64 -2.32 -24.96
CA ASN A 418 8.80 -3.04 -24.40
C ASN A 418 8.47 -4.01 -23.26
N ASP A 419 7.22 -4.05 -22.77
CA ASP A 419 6.80 -4.94 -21.68
C ASP A 419 5.27 -5.18 -21.70
N PRO A 420 4.75 -6.06 -22.59
CA PRO A 420 3.36 -6.47 -22.55
C PRO A 420 3.09 -7.41 -21.36
N ASN A 421 2.25 -6.97 -20.42
CA ASN A 421 1.86 -7.74 -19.25
C ASN A 421 0.39 -8.20 -19.39
N THR A 422 0.13 -9.50 -19.21
CA THR A 422 -1.22 -10.10 -19.27
C THR A 422 -2.07 -9.85 -18.03
N THR A 423 -1.43 -9.40 -16.97
CA THR A 423 -2.04 -8.93 -15.74
C THR A 423 -1.45 -7.57 -15.38
N SER A 424 -2.17 -6.78 -14.58
CA SER A 424 -1.74 -5.45 -14.15
C SER A 424 -1.81 -5.39 -12.63
N GLY A 425 -0.97 -4.57 -12.01
CA GLY A 425 -1.04 -4.34 -10.57
C GLY A 425 -2.44 -3.87 -10.18
N MET A 426 -3.03 -4.49 -9.16
CA MET A 426 -4.42 -4.26 -8.78
C MET A 426 -4.57 -3.42 -7.51
N LEU A 427 -3.59 -2.54 -7.24
CA LEU A 427 -3.75 -1.51 -6.22
C LEU A 427 -4.62 -0.37 -6.77
N PRO A 428 -5.45 0.31 -5.95
CA PRO A 428 -6.30 1.41 -6.40
C PRO A 428 -5.58 2.49 -7.19
N ALA A 429 -4.33 2.81 -6.81
CA ALA A 429 -3.49 3.80 -7.48
C ALA A 429 -2.83 3.31 -8.79
N SER A 430 -3.05 2.06 -9.22
CA SER A 430 -2.42 1.53 -10.43
C SER A 430 -3.00 2.13 -11.71
N PHE A 431 -2.26 2.03 -12.82
CA PHE A 431 -2.77 2.43 -14.15
C PHE A 431 -4.08 1.73 -14.51
N PHE A 432 -4.33 0.55 -13.95
CA PHE A 432 -5.49 -0.27 -14.24
C PHE A 432 -6.80 0.44 -13.88
N PHE A 433 -6.94 0.83 -12.61
CA PHE A 433 -8.12 1.56 -12.16
C PHE A 433 -8.09 3.02 -12.59
N HIS A 434 -6.91 3.64 -12.67
CA HIS A 434 -6.79 5.04 -13.08
C HIS A 434 -7.27 5.28 -14.52
N GLN A 435 -6.91 4.40 -15.47
CA GLN A 435 -7.36 4.52 -16.86
C GLN A 435 -8.82 4.09 -17.03
N ALA A 436 -9.31 3.12 -16.24
CA ALA A 436 -10.74 2.77 -16.20
C ALA A 436 -11.61 3.93 -15.67
N ALA A 437 -11.09 4.68 -14.69
CA ALA A 437 -11.75 5.87 -14.16
C ALA A 437 -11.94 6.96 -15.23
N GLU A 438 -11.00 7.11 -16.15
CA GLU A 438 -11.09 8.07 -17.25
C GLU A 438 -12.22 7.77 -18.23
N ILE A 439 -12.65 6.51 -18.34
CA ILE A 439 -13.87 6.14 -19.09
C ILE A 439 -15.13 6.14 -18.21
N GLY A 440 -15.00 6.40 -16.91
CA GLY A 440 -16.12 6.57 -15.98
C GLY A 440 -16.48 5.35 -15.15
N LEU A 441 -15.61 4.33 -15.12
CA LEU A 441 -15.81 3.14 -14.28
C LEU A 441 -15.05 3.27 -12.96
N ASN A 442 -15.73 2.99 -11.85
CA ASN A 442 -15.07 2.76 -10.56
C ASN A 442 -14.47 1.33 -10.48
N PRO A 443 -13.65 1.02 -9.47
CA PRO A 443 -13.04 -0.31 -9.33
C PRO A 443 -14.04 -1.47 -9.32
N SER A 444 -15.15 -1.37 -8.57
CA SER A 444 -16.18 -2.42 -8.49
C SER A 444 -16.86 -2.71 -9.84
N GLN A 445 -17.22 -1.66 -10.56
CA GLN A 445 -17.80 -1.76 -11.90
C GLN A 445 -16.81 -2.35 -12.89
N PHE A 446 -15.54 -1.94 -12.80
CA PHE A 446 -14.50 -2.46 -13.67
C PHE A 446 -14.21 -3.94 -13.41
N LEU A 447 -14.14 -4.38 -12.15
CA LEU A 447 -13.99 -5.80 -11.81
C LEU A 447 -15.17 -6.65 -12.31
N THR A 448 -16.40 -6.14 -12.18
CA THR A 448 -17.61 -6.78 -12.70
C THR A 448 -17.53 -6.94 -14.23
N TYR A 449 -17.09 -5.88 -14.92
CA TYR A 449 -16.84 -5.90 -16.35
C TYR A 449 -15.79 -6.95 -16.74
N LEU A 450 -14.67 -7.05 -16.01
CA LEU A 450 -13.63 -8.02 -16.30
C LEU A 450 -14.12 -9.46 -16.14
N ILE A 451 -14.87 -9.76 -15.08
CA ILE A 451 -15.44 -11.11 -14.86
C ILE A 451 -16.38 -11.48 -16.02
N ARG A 452 -17.28 -10.56 -16.39
CA ARG A 452 -18.19 -10.77 -17.52
C ARG A 452 -17.43 -10.99 -18.82
N THR A 453 -16.46 -10.14 -19.14
CA THR A 453 -15.65 -10.21 -20.36
C THR A 453 -14.81 -11.48 -20.39
N SER A 454 -14.29 -11.93 -19.26
CA SER A 454 -13.60 -13.21 -19.11
C SER A 454 -14.49 -14.41 -19.40
N LEU A 455 -15.73 -14.43 -18.89
CA LEU A 455 -16.70 -15.49 -19.27
C LEU A 455 -16.92 -15.51 -20.78
N ALA A 456 -17.12 -14.35 -21.41
CA ALA A 456 -17.26 -14.25 -22.86
C ALA A 456 -16.01 -14.75 -23.60
N ALA A 457 -14.82 -14.41 -23.15
CA ALA A 457 -13.56 -14.88 -23.72
C ALA A 457 -13.39 -16.40 -23.58
N ARG A 458 -13.74 -16.99 -22.43
CA ARG A 458 -13.72 -18.44 -22.22
C ARG A 458 -14.71 -19.18 -23.13
N ILE A 459 -15.91 -18.63 -23.33
CA ILE A 459 -16.90 -19.15 -24.29
C ILE A 459 -16.31 -19.15 -25.72
N ARG A 460 -15.71 -18.04 -26.16
CA ARG A 460 -15.05 -17.95 -27.48
C ARG A 460 -13.90 -18.94 -27.62
N GLY A 461 -13.16 -19.17 -26.54
CA GLY A 461 -12.08 -20.17 -26.46
C GLY A 461 -12.56 -21.63 -26.41
N GLY A 462 -13.87 -21.89 -26.35
CA GLY A 462 -14.44 -23.24 -26.36
C GLY A 462 -14.53 -23.92 -24.99
N MET A 463 -14.29 -23.19 -23.89
CA MET A 463 -14.46 -23.73 -22.54
C MET A 463 -15.95 -23.84 -22.21
N SER A 464 -16.45 -25.06 -22.03
CA SER A 464 -17.83 -25.36 -21.56
C SER A 464 -18.91 -24.41 -22.11
N PRO A 465 -18.99 -24.19 -23.45
CA PRO A 465 -19.66 -23.03 -24.02
C PRO A 465 -21.15 -22.95 -23.66
N VAL A 466 -21.85 -24.07 -23.56
CA VAL A 466 -23.27 -24.11 -23.17
C VAL A 466 -23.47 -23.65 -21.72
N LEU A 467 -22.67 -24.16 -20.79
CA LEU A 467 -22.76 -23.82 -19.37
C LEU A 467 -22.40 -22.35 -19.14
N LEU A 468 -21.27 -21.92 -19.70
CA LEU A 468 -20.79 -20.54 -19.52
C LEU A 468 -21.73 -19.53 -20.18
N THR A 469 -22.35 -19.86 -21.32
CA THR A 469 -23.36 -18.98 -21.96
C THR A 469 -24.56 -18.76 -21.04
N HIS A 470 -25.02 -19.81 -20.35
CA HIS A 470 -26.11 -19.68 -19.39
C HIS A 470 -25.70 -18.82 -18.18
N GLN A 471 -24.49 -19.05 -17.63
CA GLN A 471 -23.96 -18.24 -16.52
C GLN A 471 -23.81 -16.76 -16.90
N LEU A 472 -23.29 -16.47 -18.10
CA LEU A 472 -23.16 -15.12 -18.63
C LEU A 472 -24.52 -14.43 -18.77
N LEU A 473 -25.54 -15.14 -19.28
CA LEU A 473 -26.90 -14.60 -19.40
C LEU A 473 -27.52 -14.25 -18.04
N LEU A 474 -27.31 -15.09 -17.03
CA LEU A 474 -27.76 -14.82 -15.66
C LEU A 474 -27.07 -13.59 -15.07
N LEU A 475 -25.75 -13.47 -15.28
CA LEU A 475 -24.98 -12.32 -14.83
C LEU A 475 -25.49 -11.03 -15.50
N ASP A 476 -25.66 -11.03 -16.83
CA ASP A 476 -26.17 -9.88 -17.59
C ASP A 476 -27.57 -9.45 -17.14
N THR A 477 -28.44 -10.42 -16.83
CA THR A 477 -29.78 -10.16 -16.30
C THR A 477 -29.72 -9.52 -14.91
N THR A 478 -28.81 -10.00 -14.05
CA THR A 478 -28.67 -9.50 -12.68
C THR A 478 -28.10 -8.09 -12.66
N ILE A 479 -27.05 -7.82 -13.46
CA ILE A 479 -26.47 -6.48 -13.66
C ILE A 479 -27.58 -5.49 -14.11
N SER A 480 -28.40 -5.89 -15.07
CA SER A 480 -29.49 -5.06 -15.59
C SER A 480 -30.56 -4.77 -14.53
N ALA A 481 -30.90 -5.75 -13.69
CA ALA A 481 -31.90 -5.59 -12.62
C ALA A 481 -31.40 -4.66 -11.50
N GLN A 482 -30.12 -4.78 -11.11
CA GLN A 482 -29.51 -3.98 -10.05
C GLN A 482 -29.60 -2.48 -10.35
N ARG A 483 -29.37 -2.08 -11.61
CA ARG A 483 -29.49 -0.67 -12.05
C ARG A 483 -30.89 -0.08 -11.89
N GLN A 484 -31.92 -0.91 -11.97
CA GLN A 484 -33.29 -0.45 -11.71
C GLN A 484 -33.52 -0.23 -10.21
N ALA A 485 -32.83 -1.00 -9.36
CA ALA A 485 -32.93 -0.94 -7.89
C ALA A 485 -32.05 0.14 -7.24
N GLU A 486 -31.00 0.63 -7.92
CA GLU A 486 -30.08 1.68 -7.42
C GLU A 486 -30.80 2.92 -6.87
N ARG A 487 -32.00 3.25 -7.38
CA ARG A 487 -32.83 4.37 -6.90
C ARG A 487 -33.24 4.30 -5.42
N SER A 488 -33.04 3.16 -4.76
CA SER A 488 -33.43 2.93 -3.36
C SER A 488 -32.27 2.96 -2.36
N ARG A 489 -31.02 3.13 -2.82
CA ARG A 489 -29.84 3.14 -1.93
C ARG A 489 -29.72 4.45 -1.16
N THR A 490 -29.13 4.38 0.02
CA THR A 490 -28.88 5.57 0.86
C THR A 490 -27.67 6.32 0.29
N LYS A 491 -27.86 7.59 -0.06
CA LYS A 491 -26.77 8.42 -0.59
C LYS A 491 -25.91 8.95 0.55
N VAL A 492 -24.61 8.68 0.49
CA VAL A 492 -23.64 9.08 1.53
C VAL A 492 -22.58 9.96 0.90
N ALA A 493 -22.43 11.21 1.35
CA ALA A 493 -21.32 12.04 0.90
C ALA A 493 -20.03 11.61 1.61
N VAL A 494 -19.00 11.22 0.86
CA VAL A 494 -17.67 10.95 1.42
C VAL A 494 -16.81 12.19 1.20
N ILE A 495 -16.61 12.97 2.26
CA ILE A 495 -15.86 14.23 2.22
C ILE A 495 -14.38 13.97 2.48
N MET A 496 -13.53 14.34 1.53
CA MET A 496 -12.07 14.15 1.55
C MET A 496 -11.31 15.41 1.11
N GLY A 497 -9.99 15.42 1.22
CA GLY A 497 -9.15 16.59 0.93
C GLY A 497 -8.83 17.41 2.19
N GLY A 498 -9.19 18.69 2.19
CA GLY A 498 -8.84 19.65 3.22
C GLY A 498 -7.68 20.55 2.82
N TYR A 499 -7.39 21.54 3.68
CA TYR A 499 -6.34 22.54 3.47
C TYR A 499 -5.17 22.40 4.45
N SER A 500 -5.14 21.32 5.24
CA SER A 500 -4.05 20.97 6.14
C SER A 500 -2.90 20.24 5.41
N SER A 501 -1.79 20.02 6.12
CA SER A 501 -0.72 19.09 5.69
C SER A 501 -1.23 17.66 5.46
N GLU A 502 -2.30 17.27 6.15
CA GLU A 502 -2.86 15.91 6.13
C GLU A 502 -3.81 15.63 4.96
N ARG A 503 -4.02 16.62 4.08
CA ARG A 503 -4.94 16.53 2.93
C ARG A 503 -4.72 15.30 2.05
N HIS A 504 -3.48 14.83 1.93
CA HIS A 504 -3.14 13.62 1.16
C HIS A 504 -3.68 12.35 1.83
N ILE A 505 -3.53 12.24 3.15
CA ILE A 505 -4.06 11.12 3.94
C ILE A 505 -5.59 11.15 3.91
N SER A 506 -6.20 12.33 3.99
CA SER A 506 -7.67 12.49 3.87
C SER A 506 -8.21 11.94 2.55
N VAL A 507 -7.49 12.17 1.45
CA VAL A 507 -7.86 11.63 0.14
C VAL A 507 -7.75 10.11 0.11
N GLU A 508 -6.68 9.52 0.65
CA GLU A 508 -6.52 8.06 0.72
C GLU A 508 -7.59 7.40 1.60
N SER A 509 -7.89 7.98 2.76
CA SER A 509 -9.00 7.55 3.62
C SER A 509 -10.33 7.66 2.88
N GLY A 510 -10.58 8.80 2.23
CA GLY A 510 -11.80 9.03 1.46
C GLY A 510 -12.01 8.03 0.34
N ARG A 511 -10.96 7.66 -0.40
CA ARG A 511 -10.99 6.63 -1.44
C ARG A 511 -11.35 5.27 -0.86
N ASN A 512 -10.66 4.86 0.21
CA ASN A 512 -10.89 3.56 0.83
C ASN A 512 -12.34 3.43 1.35
N ILE A 513 -12.90 4.50 1.94
CA ILE A 513 -14.31 4.53 2.36
C ILE A 513 -15.24 4.50 1.15
N TYR A 514 -14.98 5.33 0.14
CA TYR A 514 -15.78 5.38 -1.09
C TYR A 514 -15.86 4.00 -1.76
N GLU A 515 -14.73 3.29 -1.87
CA GLU A 515 -14.64 1.95 -2.46
C GLU A 515 -15.48 0.92 -1.68
N LYS A 516 -15.33 0.87 -0.35
CA LYS A 516 -16.08 -0.06 0.52
C LYS A 516 -17.59 0.20 0.52
N LEU A 517 -18.00 1.46 0.38
CA LEU A 517 -19.41 1.81 0.24
C LEU A 517 -19.94 1.47 -1.17
N SER A 518 -19.10 1.66 -2.21
CA SER A 518 -19.47 1.41 -3.62
C SER A 518 -19.72 -0.07 -3.92
N SER A 519 -19.00 -0.98 -3.25
CA SER A 519 -19.19 -2.43 -3.41
C SER A 519 -20.39 -2.99 -2.64
N SER A 520 -21.09 -2.15 -1.86
CA SER A 520 -22.19 -2.54 -0.98
C SER A 520 -23.58 -2.49 -1.63
N VAL A 521 -24.53 -3.21 -1.04
CA VAL A 521 -25.95 -3.19 -1.44
C VAL A 521 -26.73 -1.99 -0.89
N LYS A 522 -26.28 -1.39 0.22
CA LYS A 522 -27.04 -0.42 1.03
C LYS A 522 -26.80 1.03 0.62
N TYR A 523 -25.58 1.36 0.22
CA TYR A 523 -25.13 2.75 0.04
C TYR A 523 -24.81 3.09 -1.41
N GLU A 524 -24.99 4.35 -1.74
CA GLU A 524 -24.51 5.00 -2.97
C GLU A 524 -23.59 6.15 -2.53
N PRO A 525 -22.26 5.97 -2.53
CA PRO A 525 -21.35 7.01 -2.09
C PRO A 525 -21.24 8.12 -3.15
N VAL A 526 -21.18 9.37 -2.68
CA VAL A 526 -20.96 10.57 -3.49
C VAL A 526 -19.61 11.15 -3.09
N PRO A 527 -18.60 11.20 -3.98
CA PRO A 527 -17.28 11.67 -3.61
C PRO A 527 -17.26 13.19 -3.59
N VAL A 528 -16.97 13.77 -2.42
CA VAL A 528 -16.96 15.22 -2.20
C VAL A 528 -15.56 15.65 -1.78
N PHE A 529 -14.99 16.61 -2.48
CA PHE A 529 -13.71 17.22 -2.13
C PHE A 529 -13.94 18.53 -1.40
N LEU A 530 -13.30 18.69 -0.25
CA LEU A 530 -13.24 19.93 0.50
C LEU A 530 -11.90 20.64 0.24
N THR A 531 -11.96 21.92 -0.09
CA THR A 531 -10.79 22.81 -0.19
C THR A 531 -11.14 24.18 0.41
N GLY A 532 -10.25 25.17 0.27
CA GLY A 532 -10.43 26.52 0.78
C GLY A 532 -9.52 26.83 1.96
N ASN A 533 -10.06 27.42 3.02
CA ASN A 533 -9.32 27.78 4.23
C ASN A 533 -10.24 27.83 5.45
N SER A 534 -9.71 28.21 6.62
CA SER A 534 -10.45 28.27 7.89
C SER A 534 -11.61 29.26 7.94
N ARG A 535 -11.77 30.14 6.95
CA ARG A 535 -12.89 31.10 6.85
C ARG A 535 -13.92 30.70 5.81
N GLU A 536 -13.51 29.99 4.76
CA GLU A 536 -14.38 29.61 3.65
C GLU A 536 -14.07 28.17 3.23
N HIS A 537 -15.01 27.27 3.51
CA HIS A 537 -15.00 25.90 3.02
C HIS A 537 -15.66 25.82 1.64
N GLN A 538 -15.00 25.16 0.70
CA GLN A 538 -15.51 24.98 -0.66
C GLN A 538 -15.66 23.48 -0.94
N LEU A 539 -16.86 23.07 -1.35
CA LEU A 539 -17.20 21.68 -1.62
C LEU A 539 -17.35 21.42 -3.11
N TYR A 540 -16.86 20.27 -3.58
CA TYR A 540 -16.98 19.86 -4.98
C TYR A 540 -17.38 18.39 -5.07
N VAL A 541 -18.42 18.05 -5.84
CA VAL A 541 -18.61 16.64 -6.26
C VAL A 541 -17.56 16.31 -7.30
N LEU A 542 -16.84 15.22 -7.09
CA LEU A 542 -15.82 14.75 -8.02
C LEU A 542 -16.37 13.74 -9.02
N PRO A 543 -15.91 13.77 -10.28
CA PRO A 543 -15.94 12.58 -11.13
C PRO A 543 -14.89 11.57 -10.65
N ILE A 544 -15.14 10.28 -10.88
CA ILE A 544 -14.23 9.18 -10.46
C ILE A 544 -12.81 9.37 -11.02
N SER A 545 -12.70 9.84 -12.26
CA SER A 545 -11.42 10.14 -12.92
C SER A 545 -10.59 11.20 -12.19
N VAL A 546 -11.22 12.13 -11.48
CA VAL A 546 -10.54 13.13 -10.65
C VAL A 546 -10.31 12.59 -9.26
N MET A 547 -11.29 11.91 -8.66
CA MET A 547 -11.17 11.30 -7.33
C MET A 547 -9.97 10.36 -7.21
N LEU A 548 -9.61 9.64 -8.28
CA LEU A 548 -8.50 8.67 -8.29
C LEU A 548 -7.12 9.23 -8.67
N LYS A 549 -6.95 10.56 -8.83
CA LYS A 549 -5.62 11.18 -9.12
C LYS A 549 -4.58 10.92 -8.03
N ASP A 550 -3.28 11.03 -8.26
CA ASP A 550 -2.30 10.51 -7.28
C ASP A 550 -2.38 11.18 -5.88
N ASN A 551 -2.75 12.46 -5.80
CA ASN A 551 -2.78 13.19 -4.53
C ASN A 551 -3.82 14.33 -4.51
N ALA A 552 -4.04 14.94 -3.33
CA ALA A 552 -4.97 16.04 -3.12
C ALA A 552 -4.67 17.30 -3.98
N ASP A 553 -3.40 17.59 -4.25
CA ASP A 553 -3.01 18.78 -5.02
C ASP A 553 -3.32 18.60 -6.51
N ASP A 554 -3.11 17.41 -7.07
CA ASP A 554 -3.55 17.06 -8.43
C ASP A 554 -5.08 17.14 -8.57
N ILE A 555 -5.83 16.74 -7.53
CA ILE A 555 -7.30 16.90 -7.51
C ILE A 555 -7.68 18.38 -7.57
N ARG A 556 -7.06 19.20 -6.71
CA ARG A 556 -7.31 20.64 -6.64
C ARG A 556 -7.02 21.32 -7.99
N GLU A 557 -5.88 21.01 -8.62
CA GLU A 557 -5.54 21.53 -9.95
C GLU A 557 -6.62 21.19 -10.99
N LYS A 558 -7.17 19.96 -10.98
CA LYS A 558 -8.26 19.58 -11.90
C LYS A 558 -9.56 20.32 -11.62
N ILE A 559 -9.85 20.64 -10.35
CA ILE A 559 -11.00 21.48 -9.97
C ILE A 559 -10.80 22.90 -10.51
N GLU A 560 -9.64 23.50 -10.27
CA GLU A 560 -9.31 24.87 -10.70
C GLU A 560 -9.38 25.01 -12.24
N LEU A 561 -8.83 24.02 -12.97
CA LEU A 561 -8.94 23.98 -14.43
C LEU A 561 -10.41 23.86 -14.89
N ALA A 562 -11.24 23.08 -14.19
CA ALA A 562 -12.64 22.94 -14.52
C ALA A 562 -13.43 24.24 -14.25
N GLU A 563 -13.15 24.94 -13.15
CA GLU A 563 -13.77 26.23 -12.82
C GLU A 563 -13.36 27.34 -13.79
N ALA A 564 -12.10 27.33 -14.23
CA ALA A 564 -11.60 28.23 -15.27
C ALA A 564 -12.15 27.89 -16.68
N GLY A 565 -12.96 26.84 -16.81
CA GLY A 565 -13.64 26.48 -18.06
C GLY A 565 -12.75 25.76 -19.07
N HIS A 566 -11.60 25.22 -18.66
CA HIS A 566 -10.72 24.48 -19.57
C HIS A 566 -11.44 23.23 -20.12
N PRO A 567 -11.36 23.00 -21.45
CA PRO A 567 -11.99 21.83 -22.05
C PRO A 567 -11.25 20.54 -21.67
N THR A 568 -12.00 19.45 -21.55
CA THR A 568 -11.44 18.10 -21.48
C THR A 568 -10.66 17.79 -22.76
N HIS A 569 -9.55 17.08 -22.64
CA HIS A 569 -8.70 16.70 -23.78
C HIS A 569 -9.52 15.99 -24.88
N PRO A 570 -9.40 16.36 -26.17
CA PRO A 570 -10.18 15.76 -27.27
C PRO A 570 -10.08 14.23 -27.34
N SER A 571 -8.87 13.67 -27.18
CA SER A 571 -8.66 12.22 -27.14
C SER A 571 -9.45 11.54 -26.04
N LEU A 572 -9.59 12.14 -24.84
CA LEU A 572 -10.42 11.56 -23.77
C LEU A 572 -11.90 11.53 -24.16
N LEU A 573 -12.41 12.60 -24.79
CA LEU A 573 -13.80 12.65 -25.25
C LEU A 573 -14.08 11.55 -26.28
N ARG A 574 -13.15 11.36 -27.23
CA ARG A 574 -13.22 10.29 -28.23
C ARG A 574 -13.19 8.90 -27.57
N ILE A 575 -12.25 8.67 -26.65
CA ILE A 575 -12.13 7.39 -25.93
C ILE A 575 -13.40 7.09 -25.13
N ARG A 576 -13.96 8.07 -24.44
CA ARG A 576 -15.25 7.94 -23.72
C ARG A 576 -16.40 7.59 -24.66
N GLN A 577 -16.42 8.16 -25.86
CA GLN A 577 -17.41 7.82 -26.88
C GLN A 577 -17.25 6.38 -27.39
N GLU A 578 -16.01 5.95 -27.65
CA GLU A 578 -15.69 4.56 -28.04
C GLU A 578 -16.04 3.57 -26.91
N ALA A 579 -15.86 3.98 -25.65
CA ALA A 579 -16.19 3.21 -24.45
C ALA A 579 -17.65 3.39 -23.96
N ALA A 580 -18.50 4.11 -24.71
CA ALA A 580 -19.80 4.54 -24.21
C ALA A 580 -20.75 3.36 -23.94
N SER A 581 -20.79 2.34 -24.80
CA SER A 581 -21.60 1.14 -24.58
C SER A 581 -21.19 0.44 -23.28
N LEU A 582 -19.89 0.15 -23.15
CA LEU A 582 -19.28 -0.46 -21.98
C LEU A 582 -19.61 0.33 -20.71
N THR A 583 -19.35 1.64 -20.71
CA THR A 583 -19.57 2.49 -19.53
C THR A 583 -21.05 2.56 -19.17
N SER A 584 -21.91 2.71 -20.18
CA SER A 584 -23.35 2.81 -19.96
C SER A 584 -23.93 1.54 -19.34
N THR A 585 -23.33 0.36 -19.56
CA THR A 585 -23.75 -0.91 -18.98
C THR A 585 -23.54 -0.94 -17.46
N TYR A 586 -22.44 -0.39 -16.94
CA TYR A 586 -22.08 -0.51 -15.51
C TYR A 586 -22.24 0.78 -14.69
N ALA A 587 -22.03 1.96 -15.27
CA ALA A 587 -21.97 3.24 -14.55
C ALA A 587 -23.10 4.22 -14.89
N GLY A 588 -23.93 3.93 -15.89
CA GLY A 588 -24.97 4.86 -16.35
C GLY A 588 -24.40 6.15 -16.94
N GLN A 589 -24.81 7.31 -16.41
CA GLN A 589 -24.29 8.61 -16.84
C GLN A 589 -23.26 9.11 -15.80
N PRO A 590 -21.96 8.92 -16.03
CA PRO A 590 -20.94 9.38 -15.11
C PRO A 590 -20.89 10.91 -15.05
N ILE A 591 -20.54 11.44 -13.88
CA ILE A 591 -20.24 12.86 -13.72
C ILE A 591 -19.05 13.20 -14.62
N GLY A 592 -19.23 14.17 -15.53
CA GLY A 592 -18.22 14.48 -16.54
C GLY A 592 -17.10 15.41 -16.05
N ARG A 593 -17.39 16.25 -15.04
CA ARG A 593 -16.49 17.30 -14.52
C ARG A 593 -16.75 17.59 -13.04
N PRO A 594 -15.76 18.08 -12.28
CA PRO A 594 -15.99 18.58 -10.93
C PRO A 594 -17.07 19.65 -10.91
N ARG A 595 -17.95 19.60 -9.90
CA ARG A 595 -19.05 20.57 -9.74
C ARG A 595 -19.07 21.11 -8.33
N ARG A 596 -19.04 22.44 -8.19
CA ARG A 596 -19.15 23.12 -6.90
C ARG A 596 -20.50 22.82 -6.24
N LEU A 597 -20.47 22.66 -4.92
CA LEU A 597 -21.62 22.42 -4.05
C LEU A 597 -21.64 23.44 -2.91
N THR A 598 -22.83 23.83 -2.51
CA THR A 598 -23.11 24.48 -1.24
C THR A 598 -23.58 23.46 -0.21
N PHE A 599 -23.48 23.77 1.09
CA PHE A 599 -24.00 22.90 2.15
C PHE A 599 -25.52 22.65 2.06
N PRO A 600 -26.38 23.64 1.71
CA PRO A 600 -27.79 23.37 1.42
C PRO A 600 -28.00 22.35 0.29
N GLU A 601 -27.30 22.50 -0.84
CA GLU A 601 -27.39 21.53 -1.94
C GLU A 601 -26.89 20.14 -1.53
N LEU A 602 -25.86 20.07 -0.68
CA LEU A 602 -25.39 18.81 -0.11
C LEU A 602 -26.51 18.14 0.70
N ALA A 603 -27.17 18.88 1.59
CA ALA A 603 -28.28 18.38 2.42
C ALA A 603 -29.50 17.91 1.62
N GLU A 604 -29.73 18.49 0.43
CA GLU A 604 -30.78 18.03 -0.50
C GLU A 604 -30.37 16.77 -1.28
N THR A 605 -29.06 16.53 -1.46
CA THR A 605 -28.54 15.48 -2.35
C THR A 605 -28.24 14.17 -1.61
N VAL A 606 -27.82 14.25 -0.34
CA VAL A 606 -27.40 13.08 0.45
C VAL A 606 -28.18 12.97 1.76
N SER A 607 -28.25 11.74 2.29
CA SER A 607 -28.91 11.47 3.56
C SER A 607 -27.95 11.53 4.75
N GLU A 608 -26.68 11.20 4.51
CA GLU A 608 -25.65 11.04 5.54
C GLU A 608 -24.28 11.46 4.99
N VAL A 609 -23.34 11.77 5.88
CA VAL A 609 -21.99 12.22 5.53
C VAL A 609 -20.93 11.36 6.22
N PHE A 610 -19.93 10.91 5.46
CA PHE A 610 -18.71 10.36 6.00
C PHE A 610 -17.58 11.39 5.83
N ILE A 611 -17.16 12.00 6.94
CA ILE A 611 -15.97 12.84 7.09
C ILE A 611 -14.74 11.93 7.07
N ALA A 612 -14.02 11.95 5.96
CA ALA A 612 -12.71 11.32 5.79
C ALA A 612 -11.60 12.39 5.74
N LEU A 613 -11.74 13.43 6.56
CA LEU A 613 -10.78 14.53 6.68
C LEU A 613 -9.95 14.34 7.94
N HIS A 614 -8.62 14.33 7.78
CA HIS A 614 -7.66 14.33 8.87
C HIS A 614 -7.09 15.73 9.08
N GLY A 615 -6.90 16.09 10.35
CA GLY A 615 -6.64 17.46 10.75
C GLY A 615 -7.78 18.40 10.38
N ARG A 616 -7.45 19.67 10.11
CA ARG A 616 -8.47 20.71 9.84
C ARG A 616 -9.00 20.65 8.40
N PRO A 617 -10.31 20.85 8.17
CA PRO A 617 -11.38 21.16 9.13
C PRO A 617 -12.15 19.93 9.66
N GLY A 618 -11.59 18.73 9.52
CA GLY A 618 -12.24 17.48 9.91
C GLY A 618 -12.23 17.25 11.41
N GLU A 619 -11.08 17.43 12.06
CA GLU A 619 -10.87 17.06 13.46
C GLU A 619 -11.04 18.23 14.44
N ASP A 620 -11.22 19.46 13.97
CA ASP A 620 -11.34 20.67 14.82
C ASP A 620 -12.79 21.07 15.14
N GLY A 621 -13.76 20.29 14.69
CA GLY A 621 -15.19 20.56 14.88
C GLY A 621 -15.76 21.59 13.90
N ALA A 622 -14.97 22.17 12.99
CA ALA A 622 -15.45 23.20 12.08
C ALA A 622 -16.43 22.64 11.05
N LEU A 623 -16.10 21.51 10.40
CA LEU A 623 -17.02 20.86 9.46
C LEU A 623 -18.26 20.30 10.17
N GLN A 624 -18.09 19.73 11.36
CA GLN A 624 -19.18 19.19 12.18
C GLN A 624 -20.26 20.25 12.44
N ARG A 625 -19.86 21.46 12.84
CA ARG A 625 -20.79 22.58 13.05
C ARG A 625 -21.58 22.94 11.79
N GLU A 626 -20.93 22.94 10.64
CA GLU A 626 -21.61 23.19 9.36
C GLU A 626 -22.64 22.08 9.07
N LEU A 627 -22.26 20.81 9.22
CA LEU A 627 -23.17 19.69 8.99
C LEU A 627 -24.36 19.68 9.96
N GLU A 628 -24.11 19.98 11.24
CA GLU A 628 -25.13 20.12 12.28
C GLU A 628 -26.13 21.22 11.95
N ALA A 629 -25.66 22.37 11.44
CA ALA A 629 -26.51 23.50 11.06
C ALA A 629 -27.53 23.15 9.97
N TYR A 630 -27.21 22.17 9.11
CA TYR A 630 -28.10 21.66 8.07
C TYR A 630 -28.75 20.31 8.43
N GLY A 631 -28.56 19.83 9.67
CA GLY A 631 -29.12 18.57 10.14
C GLY A 631 -28.61 17.36 9.36
N LEU A 632 -27.38 17.38 8.84
CA LEU A 632 -26.79 16.23 8.18
C LEU A 632 -26.13 15.32 9.24
N PRO A 633 -26.54 14.04 9.36
CA PRO A 633 -25.84 13.10 10.24
C PRO A 633 -24.47 12.76 9.66
N TYR A 634 -23.49 12.58 10.55
CA TYR A 634 -22.11 12.30 10.17
C TYR A 634 -21.41 11.33 11.13
N ASN A 635 -20.31 10.72 10.68
CA ASN A 635 -19.48 9.80 11.45
C ASN A 635 -18.63 10.48 12.54
N GLY A 636 -18.27 9.73 13.57
CA GLY A 636 -17.34 10.19 14.60
C GLY A 636 -17.95 11.19 15.58
N SER A 637 -17.09 11.87 16.34
CA SER A 637 -17.49 12.69 17.50
C SER A 637 -18.08 14.05 17.12
N GLY A 638 -18.82 14.65 18.06
CA GLY A 638 -19.40 15.99 17.92
C GLY A 638 -18.35 17.11 17.88
N ALA A 639 -18.74 18.32 17.44
CA ALA A 639 -17.82 19.44 17.32
C ALA A 639 -17.04 19.77 18.61
N ALA A 640 -17.69 19.64 19.78
CA ALA A 640 -17.06 19.89 21.08
C ALA A 640 -15.92 18.90 21.37
N SER A 641 -16.21 17.59 21.32
CA SER A 641 -15.21 16.55 21.55
C SER A 641 -14.09 16.59 20.51
N SER A 642 -14.41 16.75 19.22
CA SER A 642 -13.40 16.88 18.16
C SER A 642 -12.43 18.02 18.45
N SER A 643 -12.93 19.22 18.78
CA SER A 643 -12.09 20.39 19.09
C SER A 643 -11.15 20.20 20.29
N VAL A 644 -11.52 19.34 21.25
CA VAL A 644 -10.66 18.96 22.38
C VAL A 644 -9.61 17.95 21.94
N THR A 645 -10.02 16.87 21.25
CA THR A 645 -9.13 15.76 20.88
C THR A 645 -8.00 16.16 19.93
N ILE A 646 -8.24 17.07 18.99
CA ILE A 646 -7.17 17.60 18.12
C ILE A 646 -6.17 18.47 18.91
N ASN A 647 -6.61 19.10 20.01
CA ASN A 647 -5.78 19.92 20.86
C ASN A 647 -5.08 19.05 21.92
N LYS A 648 -3.85 18.65 21.62
CA LYS A 648 -3.05 17.75 22.46
C LYS A 648 -2.80 18.29 23.86
N PHE A 649 -2.67 19.61 24.00
CA PHE A 649 -2.50 20.24 25.31
C PHE A 649 -3.77 20.12 26.15
N GLU A 650 -4.91 20.48 25.58
CA GLU A 650 -6.20 20.42 26.28
C GLU A 650 -6.58 18.97 26.62
N THR A 651 -6.40 18.05 25.66
CA THR A 651 -6.60 16.61 25.84
C THR A 651 -5.79 16.10 27.04
N ASN A 652 -4.48 16.34 27.05
CA ASN A 652 -3.63 15.87 28.14
C ASN A 652 -4.00 16.51 29.48
N ARG A 653 -4.44 17.78 29.50
CA ARG A 653 -4.89 18.45 30.73
C ARG A 653 -6.12 17.75 31.31
N GLN A 654 -7.16 17.54 30.50
CA GLN A 654 -8.40 16.89 30.94
C GLN A 654 -8.17 15.46 31.41
N LEU A 655 -7.36 14.69 30.67
CA LEU A 655 -7.00 13.33 31.06
C LEU A 655 -6.26 13.31 32.41
N ARG A 656 -5.30 14.22 32.62
CA ARG A 656 -4.59 14.33 33.90
C ARG A 656 -5.51 14.70 35.06
N GLU A 657 -6.42 15.67 34.85
CA GLU A 657 -7.41 16.09 35.86
C GLU A 657 -8.37 14.95 36.23
N ALA A 658 -8.69 14.08 35.27
CA ALA A 658 -9.45 12.85 35.50
C ALA A 658 -8.60 11.71 36.13
N GLY A 659 -7.31 11.91 36.36
CA GLY A 659 -6.41 10.93 36.96
C GLY A 659 -5.88 9.85 36.01
N LEU A 660 -5.98 10.07 34.70
CA LEU A 660 -5.32 9.24 33.68
C LEU A 660 -3.86 9.67 33.52
N ARG A 661 -2.98 8.72 33.17
CA ARG A 661 -1.55 9.00 33.03
C ARG A 661 -1.25 9.56 31.63
N VAL A 662 -0.64 10.74 31.60
CA VAL A 662 -0.13 11.41 30.40
C VAL A 662 1.26 11.96 30.69
N ALA A 663 2.07 12.19 29.65
CA ALA A 663 3.36 12.85 29.81
C ALA A 663 3.19 14.24 30.44
N GLU A 664 4.15 14.65 31.30
CA GLU A 664 4.26 16.06 31.69
C GLU A 664 4.42 16.90 30.43
N HIS A 665 3.69 18.01 30.33
CA HIS A 665 3.61 18.77 29.10
C HIS A 665 3.43 20.27 29.34
N ARG A 666 3.87 21.09 28.37
CA ARG A 666 3.73 22.56 28.41
C ARG A 666 3.67 23.15 27.01
N MET A 667 2.87 24.21 26.85
CA MET A 667 2.87 25.04 25.64
C MET A 667 4.07 25.99 25.61
N ALA A 668 4.76 25.99 24.48
CA ALA A 668 5.86 26.88 24.14
C ALA A 668 5.40 27.83 23.03
N THR A 669 5.27 29.12 23.33
CA THR A 669 4.66 30.10 22.41
C THR A 669 5.69 30.94 21.68
N ARG A 670 5.35 31.36 20.45
CA ARG A 670 6.14 32.31 19.66
C ARG A 670 6.32 33.65 20.38
N LEU A 671 5.28 34.07 21.10
CA LEU A 671 5.28 35.30 21.90
C LEU A 671 6.39 35.25 22.97
N ASP A 672 6.44 34.18 23.76
CA ASP A 672 7.48 34.01 24.80
C ASP A 672 8.87 33.92 24.18
N TRP A 673 8.99 33.17 23.08
CA TRP A 673 10.25 33.01 22.36
C TRP A 673 10.78 34.32 21.78
N THR A 674 9.91 35.14 21.21
CA THR A 674 10.28 36.43 20.60
C THR A 674 10.59 37.49 21.65
N ALA A 675 9.95 37.41 22.82
CA ALA A 675 10.20 38.32 23.94
C ALA A 675 11.60 38.14 24.55
N ASP A 676 12.00 36.90 24.84
CA ASP A 676 13.34 36.56 25.32
C ASP A 676 13.64 35.07 25.03
N PRO A 677 14.35 34.78 23.92
CA PRO A 677 14.66 33.40 23.54
C PRO A 677 15.47 32.64 24.61
N GLU A 678 16.39 33.31 25.29
CA GLU A 678 17.30 32.66 26.23
C GLU A 678 16.55 32.24 27.50
N THR A 679 15.72 33.14 28.05
CA THR A 679 14.83 32.81 29.17
C THR A 679 13.80 31.76 28.77
N PHE A 680 13.26 31.83 27.54
CA PHE A 680 12.33 30.82 27.01
C PHE A 680 12.94 29.42 27.05
N TYR A 681 14.15 29.25 26.51
CA TYR A 681 14.79 27.93 26.48
C TYR A 681 15.20 27.47 27.89
N GLN A 682 15.74 28.35 28.74
CA GLN A 682 16.11 28.01 30.11
C GLN A 682 14.91 27.50 30.92
N ARG A 683 13.73 28.11 30.74
CA ARG A 683 12.49 27.65 31.39
C ARG A 683 12.10 26.24 30.92
N LEU A 684 12.20 25.97 29.63
CA LEU A 684 11.90 24.63 29.10
C LEU A 684 12.90 23.59 29.62
N GLU A 685 14.19 23.88 29.60
CA GLU A 685 15.24 22.96 30.06
C GLU A 685 15.21 22.70 31.57
N THR A 686 14.79 23.70 32.36
CA THR A 686 14.64 23.53 33.81
C THR A 686 13.49 22.58 34.14
N GLN A 687 12.43 22.60 33.33
CA GLN A 687 11.25 21.76 33.53
C GLN A 687 11.39 20.38 32.88
N PHE A 688 12.00 20.32 31.68
CA PHE A 688 12.11 19.14 30.86
C PHE A 688 13.58 18.78 30.63
N PRO A 689 14.13 17.78 31.33
CA PRO A 689 15.50 17.34 31.08
C PRO A 689 15.63 16.70 29.70
N TYR A 690 16.78 16.90 29.04
CA TYR A 690 17.06 16.24 27.78
C TYR A 690 17.25 14.71 27.96
N PRO A 691 16.78 13.88 27.02
CA PRO A 691 15.96 14.26 25.87
C PRO A 691 14.47 14.39 26.21
N PHE A 692 13.76 15.28 25.51
CA PHE A 692 12.30 15.46 25.59
C PHE A 692 11.67 15.51 24.19
N ILE A 693 10.34 15.48 24.10
CA ILE A 693 9.60 15.55 22.83
C ILE A 693 9.13 16.97 22.56
N ALA A 694 9.35 17.47 21.34
CA ALA A 694 8.73 18.69 20.83
C ALA A 694 7.84 18.33 19.63
N LYS A 695 6.60 18.84 19.61
CA LYS A 695 5.61 18.54 18.56
C LYS A 695 4.57 19.66 18.39
N PRO A 696 3.91 19.78 17.23
CA PRO A 696 2.74 20.66 17.09
C PRO A 696 1.61 20.28 18.07
N ALA A 697 0.86 21.28 18.55
CA ALA A 697 -0.19 21.07 19.55
C ALA A 697 -1.56 20.72 18.96
N ASP A 698 -1.80 21.03 17.68
CA ASP A 698 -3.13 21.06 17.06
C ASP A 698 -3.17 20.49 15.62
N ASP A 699 -2.20 19.64 15.27
CA ASP A 699 -2.20 18.85 14.03
C ASP A 699 -2.55 17.39 14.33
N GLY A 700 -3.25 16.71 13.42
CA GLY A 700 -3.70 15.31 13.55
C GLY A 700 -2.60 14.28 13.26
N CYS A 701 -1.50 14.68 12.63
CA CYS A 701 -0.40 13.79 12.27
C CYS A 701 0.86 14.07 13.10
N SER A 702 1.72 13.06 13.23
CA SER A 702 3.06 13.15 13.83
C SER A 702 4.07 13.95 13.01
N SER A 703 3.62 14.80 12.08
CA SER A 703 4.48 15.74 11.36
C SER A 703 5.20 16.66 12.34
N ALA A 704 6.52 16.78 12.19
CA ALA A 704 7.39 17.54 13.10
C ALA A 704 7.35 17.09 14.58
N VAL A 705 7.12 15.81 14.87
CA VAL A 705 7.43 15.24 16.20
C VAL A 705 8.94 14.95 16.26
N LYS A 706 9.68 15.63 17.14
CA LYS A 706 11.12 15.44 17.28
C LYS A 706 11.52 15.16 18.74
N LYS A 707 12.39 14.18 18.91
CA LYS A 707 13.10 13.93 20.17
C LYS A 707 14.29 14.89 20.25
N ILE A 708 14.13 15.94 21.04
CA ILE A 708 15.12 16.99 21.24
C ILE A 708 16.13 16.51 22.28
N LYS A 709 17.40 16.41 21.87
CA LYS A 709 18.53 15.91 22.67
C LYS A 709 19.44 17.03 23.14
N SER A 710 19.32 18.22 22.56
CA SER A 710 20.21 19.35 22.85
C SER A 710 19.54 20.71 22.65
N ARG A 711 20.15 21.75 23.24
CA ARG A 711 19.79 23.15 23.03
C ARG A 711 19.84 23.57 21.57
N ALA A 712 20.79 23.04 20.80
CA ALA A 712 20.93 23.33 19.37
C ALA A 712 19.70 22.82 18.59
N GLU A 713 19.25 21.60 18.88
CA GLU A 713 18.05 21.02 18.30
C GLU A 713 16.79 21.79 18.72
N LEU A 714 16.66 22.17 19.99
CA LEU A 714 15.52 22.97 20.47
C LEU A 714 15.43 24.32 19.74
N ALA A 715 16.57 24.98 19.54
CA ALA A 715 16.64 26.24 18.83
C ALA A 715 16.31 26.09 17.35
N ALA A 716 16.80 25.03 16.70
CA ALA A 716 16.47 24.71 15.32
C ALA A 716 14.97 24.44 15.15
N PHE A 717 14.38 23.65 16.05
CA PHE A 717 12.95 23.37 16.08
C PHE A 717 12.12 24.65 16.22
N SER A 718 12.47 25.51 17.19
CA SER A 718 11.75 26.76 17.46
C SER A 718 11.80 27.71 16.26
N ARG A 719 12.95 27.84 15.59
CA ARG A 719 13.08 28.68 14.38
C ARG A 719 12.28 28.14 13.21
N LEU A 720 12.29 26.82 13.01
CA LEU A 720 11.54 26.20 11.92
C LEU A 720 10.03 26.31 12.14
N ILE A 721 9.54 26.11 13.37
CA ILE A 721 8.09 26.14 13.63
C ILE A 721 7.54 27.58 13.67
N PHE A 722 8.34 28.56 14.15
CA PHE A 722 7.97 29.97 14.24
C PHE A 722 8.41 30.81 13.04
N ARG A 723 8.78 30.17 11.93
CA ARG A 723 9.24 30.87 10.71
C ARG A 723 8.12 31.70 10.08
N ASP A 724 8.51 32.80 9.44
CA ASP A 724 7.60 33.67 8.68
C ASP A 724 7.40 33.24 7.23
N GLN A 725 8.37 32.50 6.66
CA GLN A 725 8.39 32.10 5.26
C GLN A 725 8.12 30.60 5.14
N GLU A 726 7.39 30.20 4.09
CA GLU A 726 6.99 28.80 3.86
C GLU A 726 8.20 27.86 3.76
N GLU A 727 9.26 28.33 3.08
CA GLU A 727 10.53 27.63 2.89
C GLU A 727 11.19 27.23 4.21
N LEU A 728 11.70 26.00 4.25
CA LEU A 728 12.47 25.49 5.39
C LEU A 728 13.86 26.14 5.42
N LEU A 729 14.34 26.45 6.62
CA LEU A 729 15.69 26.97 6.83
C LEU A 729 16.71 25.82 6.73
N PRO A 730 17.61 25.79 5.73
CA PRO A 730 18.45 24.61 5.46
C PRO A 730 19.40 24.22 6.60
N ALA A 731 19.92 25.21 7.32
CA ALA A 731 20.82 24.96 8.45
C ALA A 731 20.10 24.27 9.61
N GLU A 732 18.93 24.77 10.01
CA GLU A 732 18.10 24.19 11.05
C GLU A 732 17.53 22.82 10.63
N ALA A 733 17.14 22.66 9.36
CA ALA A 733 16.67 21.40 8.83
C ALA A 733 17.76 20.31 8.92
N THR A 734 19.01 20.68 8.65
CA THR A 734 20.17 19.78 8.78
C THR A 734 20.41 19.38 10.24
N VAL A 735 20.28 20.32 11.19
CA VAL A 735 20.42 20.05 12.64
C VAL A 735 19.35 19.06 13.13
N LEU A 736 18.10 19.20 12.66
CA LEU A 736 17.01 18.27 12.99
C LEU A 736 16.99 17.00 12.13
N GLN A 737 17.96 16.84 11.22
CA GLN A 737 18.05 15.73 10.28
C GLN A 737 16.73 15.51 9.52
N LEU A 738 16.12 16.60 9.04
CA LEU A 738 14.88 16.51 8.28
C LEU A 738 15.12 15.77 6.95
N GLY A 739 14.22 14.84 6.62
CA GLY A 739 14.24 14.15 5.34
C GLY A 739 14.01 15.08 4.14
N PHE A 740 14.39 14.63 2.94
CA PHE A 740 14.11 15.36 1.71
C PHE A 740 12.58 15.49 1.53
N LYS A 741 12.08 16.74 1.52
CA LYS A 741 10.64 17.09 1.50
C LYS A 741 9.84 16.73 2.77
N GLU A 742 10.48 16.49 3.91
CA GLU A 742 9.73 16.33 5.17
C GLU A 742 8.93 17.61 5.47
N GLU A 743 7.60 17.51 5.53
CA GLU A 743 6.75 18.66 5.86
C GLU A 743 6.95 19.06 7.34
N PHE A 744 7.21 20.35 7.56
CA PHE A 744 7.35 20.93 8.88
C PHE A 744 6.39 22.12 9.02
N PRO A 745 5.37 22.07 9.91
CA PRO A 745 4.33 23.09 9.94
C PRO A 745 4.83 24.43 10.50
N GLN A 746 4.13 25.51 10.15
CA GLN A 746 4.28 26.83 10.79
C GLN A 746 3.18 27.00 11.83
N LYS A 747 3.55 27.31 13.07
CA LYS A 747 2.60 27.43 14.19
C LYS A 747 3.00 28.59 15.08
N GLU A 748 2.04 29.15 15.80
CA GLU A 748 2.28 30.19 16.81
C GLU A 748 2.66 29.62 18.18
N ALA A 749 2.53 28.30 18.36
CA ALA A 749 2.98 27.58 19.54
C ALA A 749 3.22 26.10 19.22
N PHE A 750 4.03 25.44 20.04
CA PHE A 750 4.22 23.99 20.01
C PHE A 750 4.20 23.40 21.42
N LEU A 751 3.99 22.10 21.50
CA LEU A 751 3.91 21.33 22.74
C LEU A 751 5.27 20.71 23.06
N VAL A 752 5.70 20.85 24.31
CA VAL A 752 6.87 20.16 24.87
C VAL A 752 6.37 19.10 25.85
N GLU A 753 6.87 17.88 25.75
CA GLU A 753 6.50 16.76 26.62
C GLU A 753 7.71 15.99 27.14
N THR A 754 7.64 15.48 28.36
CA THR A 754 8.64 14.55 28.89
C THR A 754 8.63 13.26 28.08
N LEU A 755 9.83 12.79 27.70
CA LEU A 755 9.97 11.51 26.99
C LEU A 755 9.50 10.35 27.89
N ILE A 756 8.50 9.60 27.42
CA ILE A 756 8.06 8.37 28.08
C ILE A 756 9.10 7.28 27.81
N THR A 757 9.68 6.71 28.87
CA THR A 757 10.70 5.64 28.76
C THR A 757 10.19 4.32 29.34
N ARG A 758 11.01 3.26 29.24
CA ARG A 758 10.71 1.95 29.86
C ARG A 758 10.60 2.00 31.38
N ASP A 759 11.34 2.90 32.03
CA ASP A 759 11.34 3.08 33.49
C ASP A 759 11.50 1.77 34.30
N GLY A 760 12.33 0.83 33.83
CA GLY A 760 12.54 -0.46 34.52
C GLY A 760 11.39 -1.47 34.39
N ALA A 761 10.38 -1.21 33.54
CA ALA A 761 9.33 -2.17 33.23
C ALA A 761 9.90 -3.47 32.61
N ALA A 762 9.28 -4.62 32.92
CA ALA A 762 9.64 -5.90 32.33
C ALA A 762 9.32 -5.90 30.83
N HIS A 763 8.16 -5.36 30.46
CA HIS A 763 7.78 -5.11 29.06
C HIS A 763 7.36 -3.64 28.89
N PHE A 764 7.74 -3.05 27.76
CA PHE A 764 7.40 -1.68 27.39
C PHE A 764 7.06 -1.68 25.91
N LEU A 765 5.82 -1.34 25.59
CA LEU A 765 5.28 -1.41 24.24
C LEU A 765 4.57 -0.10 23.89
N GLU A 766 4.69 0.34 22.64
CA GLU A 766 3.78 1.31 22.04
C GLU A 766 2.59 0.54 21.48
N VAL A 767 1.38 0.94 21.87
CA VAL A 767 0.15 0.31 21.42
C VAL A 767 -0.83 1.33 20.89
N THR A 768 -1.60 0.89 19.91
CA THR A 768 -2.72 1.63 19.35
C THR A 768 -4.00 0.86 19.64
N GLY A 769 -4.98 1.48 20.30
CA GLY A 769 -6.29 0.89 20.54
C GLY A 769 -7.39 1.62 19.78
N GLY A 770 -8.16 0.88 19.00
CA GLY A 770 -9.36 1.35 18.34
C GLY A 770 -10.60 1.10 19.18
N LEU A 771 -11.62 1.94 18.99
CA LEU A 771 -12.93 1.78 19.64
C LEU A 771 -14.07 2.11 18.69
N LEU A 772 -15.24 1.59 19.01
CA LEU A 772 -16.52 1.85 18.36
C LEU A 772 -17.60 2.08 19.44
N THR A 773 -18.45 3.07 19.25
CA THR A 773 -19.60 3.29 20.13
C THR A 773 -20.88 2.76 19.50
N HIS A 774 -21.78 2.24 20.31
CA HIS A 774 -23.13 1.84 19.89
C HIS A 774 -24.14 2.15 20.99
N TRP A 775 -25.41 2.29 20.61
CA TRP A 775 -26.50 2.48 21.56
C TRP A 775 -26.99 1.12 22.06
N GLY A 776 -27.03 0.96 23.38
CA GLY A 776 -27.60 -0.21 24.05
C GLY A 776 -29.13 -0.29 23.87
N PRO A 777 -29.76 -1.44 24.19
CA PRO A 777 -31.22 -1.60 24.11
C PRO A 777 -32.02 -0.63 25.00
N ASP A 778 -31.37 -0.09 26.03
CA ASP A 778 -31.89 0.90 26.99
C ASP A 778 -31.64 2.35 26.56
N GLY A 779 -30.94 2.58 25.46
CA GLY A 779 -30.58 3.91 24.97
C GLY A 779 -29.31 4.50 25.60
N GLU A 780 -28.58 3.74 26.42
CA GLU A 780 -27.28 4.14 26.96
C GLU A 780 -26.17 3.99 25.91
N LEU A 781 -25.15 4.84 25.99
CA LEU A 781 -24.01 4.79 25.09
C LEU A 781 -23.00 3.74 25.56
N GLU A 782 -22.78 2.71 24.76
CA GLU A 782 -21.79 1.66 25.02
C GLU A 782 -20.52 1.88 24.19
N ILE A 783 -19.34 1.73 24.81
CA ILE A 783 -18.04 1.87 24.16
C ILE A 783 -17.35 0.51 24.07
N GLU A 784 -17.27 -0.04 22.87
CA GLU A 784 -16.52 -1.25 22.55
C GLU A 784 -15.06 -0.87 22.24
N VAL A 785 -14.11 -1.35 23.05
CA VAL A 785 -12.68 -1.18 22.80
C VAL A 785 -12.11 -2.47 22.26
N PHE A 786 -11.47 -2.41 21.08
CA PHE A 786 -10.92 -3.58 20.42
C PHE A 786 -9.58 -4.02 21.03
N GLU A 787 -9.11 -5.21 20.64
CA GLU A 787 -7.75 -5.65 20.96
C GLU A 787 -6.73 -4.67 20.39
N ALA A 788 -5.84 -4.15 21.23
CA ALA A 788 -4.84 -3.18 20.78
C ALA A 788 -3.78 -3.82 19.88
N SER A 789 -3.17 -3.01 19.02
CA SER A 789 -2.06 -3.39 18.16
C SER A 789 -0.74 -2.87 18.75
N GLU A 790 0.31 -3.69 18.73
CA GLU A 790 1.68 -3.30 19.08
C GLU A 790 2.39 -2.74 17.84
N ALA A 791 2.93 -1.53 17.93
CA ALA A 791 3.74 -0.95 16.87
C ALA A 791 5.21 -1.35 17.01
N LEU A 792 5.82 -1.82 15.92
CA LEU A 792 7.24 -2.16 15.84
C LEU A 792 7.94 -1.15 14.94
N ALA A 793 8.52 -0.12 15.55
CA ALA A 793 9.25 0.93 14.86
C ALA A 793 10.62 0.44 14.38
N THR A 794 11.03 0.85 13.17
CA THR A 794 12.40 0.67 12.68
C THR A 794 13.35 1.77 13.19
N GLY A 795 12.81 2.93 13.59
CA GLY A 795 13.51 4.11 14.12
C GLY A 795 13.10 4.55 15.54
N GLU A 796 13.50 5.77 15.96
CA GLU A 796 13.15 6.34 17.29
C GLU A 796 11.70 6.82 17.40
N VAL A 797 11.07 7.16 16.26
CA VAL A 797 9.67 7.61 16.12
C VAL A 797 9.12 6.94 14.87
N LEU A 798 7.85 6.51 14.91
CA LEU A 798 7.17 5.98 13.74
C LEU A 798 7.09 7.04 12.64
N SER A 799 7.58 6.72 11.46
CA SER A 799 7.45 7.59 10.30
C SER A 799 6.00 7.63 9.80
N LEU A 800 5.66 8.62 8.97
CA LEU A 800 4.31 8.74 8.38
C LEU A 800 4.02 7.54 7.49
N GLU A 801 5.04 7.06 6.79
CA GLU A 801 5.05 5.84 5.98
C GLU A 801 4.69 4.62 6.83
N GLU A 802 5.36 4.44 7.98
CA GLU A 802 5.09 3.34 8.90
C GLU A 802 3.65 3.37 9.46
N LYS A 803 3.04 4.55 9.59
CA LYS A 803 1.67 4.70 10.12
C LYS A 803 0.57 4.47 9.09
N PHE A 804 0.79 4.89 7.84
CA PHE A 804 -0.31 5.00 6.86
C PHE A 804 -0.13 4.15 5.61
N LEU A 805 1.06 3.61 5.35
CA LEU A 805 1.31 2.75 4.19
C LEU A 805 1.31 1.28 4.57
N ALA A 806 0.66 0.49 3.72
CA ALA A 806 0.57 -0.95 3.93
C ALA A 806 1.96 -1.58 3.72
N GLY A 807 2.47 -2.22 4.77
CA GLY A 807 3.70 -3.01 4.71
C GLY A 807 5.02 -2.25 4.96
N GLU A 808 4.97 -0.94 5.23
CA GLU A 808 6.14 -0.15 5.66
C GLU A 808 6.29 -0.12 7.19
N GLY A 809 5.18 -0.07 7.95
CA GLY A 809 5.19 -0.19 9.41
C GLY A 809 4.59 -1.52 9.90
N GLN A 810 5.18 -2.08 10.96
CA GLN A 810 4.75 -3.37 11.49
C GLN A 810 3.82 -3.17 12.69
N ASN A 811 2.56 -3.58 12.54
CA ASN A 811 1.54 -3.58 13.60
C ASN A 811 1.11 -5.01 13.93
N ILE A 812 1.43 -5.49 15.13
CA ILE A 812 1.06 -6.84 15.57
C ILE A 812 -0.24 -6.76 16.38
N THR A 813 -1.27 -7.47 15.91
CA THR A 813 -2.60 -7.50 16.55
C THR A 813 -3.02 -8.94 16.82
N PRO A 814 -3.32 -9.33 18.07
CA PRO A 814 -3.28 -8.52 19.29
C PRO A 814 -1.85 -8.20 19.77
N ALA A 815 -1.68 -7.14 20.56
CA ALA A 815 -0.40 -6.74 21.14
C ALA A 815 0.19 -7.85 22.04
N ARG A 816 1.51 -8.04 21.99
CA ARG A 816 2.19 -9.14 22.69
C ARG A 816 2.61 -8.72 24.11
N TYR A 817 1.64 -8.42 24.97
CA TYR A 817 1.89 -7.99 26.35
C TYR A 817 2.66 -8.99 27.20
N ALA A 818 2.40 -10.29 26.99
CA ALA A 818 3.06 -11.40 27.70
C ALA A 818 3.13 -12.65 26.80
N PRO A 819 4.08 -13.57 27.05
CA PRO A 819 4.14 -14.87 26.36
C PRO A 819 2.98 -15.79 26.74
N ASP A 820 2.54 -15.76 27.99
CA ASP A 820 1.42 -16.57 28.49
C ASP A 820 0.08 -15.99 28.00
N PRO A 821 -0.79 -16.79 27.34
CA PRO A 821 -2.05 -16.29 26.78
C PRO A 821 -3.02 -15.72 27.83
N VAL A 822 -3.08 -16.30 29.04
CA VAL A 822 -4.01 -15.88 30.08
C VAL A 822 -3.57 -14.53 30.66
N GLU A 823 -2.29 -14.40 30.99
CA GLU A 823 -1.71 -13.14 31.45
C GLU A 823 -1.79 -12.04 30.39
N ARG A 824 -1.55 -12.39 29.12
CA ARG A 824 -1.71 -11.45 28.00
C ARG A 824 -3.14 -10.92 27.91
N GLN A 825 -4.15 -11.78 28.10
CA GLN A 825 -5.55 -11.33 28.10
C GLN A 825 -5.86 -10.43 29.29
N ARG A 826 -5.40 -10.78 30.51
CA ARG A 826 -5.57 -9.91 31.70
C ARG A 826 -5.01 -8.51 31.47
N ILE A 827 -3.78 -8.42 30.93
CA ILE A 827 -3.16 -7.13 30.61
C ILE A 827 -3.94 -6.40 29.52
N SER A 828 -4.39 -7.10 28.47
CA SER A 828 -5.23 -6.51 27.43
C SER A 828 -6.53 -5.91 28.00
N ASP A 829 -7.19 -6.63 28.90
CA ASP A 829 -8.44 -6.17 29.53
C ASP A 829 -8.22 -4.90 30.39
N GLU A 830 -7.10 -4.82 31.13
CA GLU A 830 -6.70 -3.61 31.87
C GLU A 830 -6.40 -2.43 30.93
N VAL A 831 -5.71 -2.68 29.82
CA VAL A 831 -5.45 -1.65 28.80
C VAL A 831 -6.77 -1.15 28.21
N LYS A 832 -7.66 -2.05 27.80
CA LYS A 832 -8.97 -1.70 27.24
C LYS A 832 -9.81 -0.88 28.21
N ALA A 833 -9.79 -1.22 29.50
CA ALA A 833 -10.51 -0.46 30.53
C ALA A 833 -10.00 0.98 30.63
N GLU A 834 -8.68 1.20 30.61
CA GLU A 834 -8.12 2.55 30.65
C GLU A 834 -8.43 3.33 29.36
N LEU A 835 -8.33 2.69 28.19
CA LEU A 835 -8.68 3.31 26.90
C LEU A 835 -10.17 3.68 26.82
N ARG A 836 -11.07 2.85 27.37
CA ARG A 836 -12.49 3.18 27.51
C ARG A 836 -12.67 4.44 28.35
N ARG A 837 -11.98 4.52 29.49
CA ARG A 837 -12.05 5.68 30.40
C ARG A 837 -11.56 6.97 29.73
N VAL A 838 -10.56 6.90 28.86
CA VAL A 838 -10.13 8.04 28.03
C VAL A 838 -11.28 8.52 27.14
N ALA A 839 -11.99 7.60 26.48
CA ALA A 839 -13.12 7.94 25.61
C ALA A 839 -14.28 8.56 26.38
N GLU A 840 -14.60 8.06 27.58
CA GLU A 840 -15.62 8.62 28.46
C GLU A 840 -15.25 10.05 28.92
N VAL A 841 -14.00 10.28 29.35
CA VAL A 841 -13.55 11.60 29.82
C VAL A 841 -13.59 12.66 28.72
N LEU A 842 -13.31 12.28 27.48
CA LEU A 842 -13.25 13.17 26.33
C LEU A 842 -14.56 13.20 25.51
N ASP A 843 -15.62 12.54 26.00
CA ASP A 843 -16.92 12.39 25.31
C ASP A 843 -16.77 11.97 23.84
N ILE A 844 -15.94 10.95 23.62
CA ILE A 844 -15.68 10.42 22.28
C ILE A 844 -16.86 9.55 21.87
N GLN A 845 -17.39 9.82 20.68
CA GLN A 845 -18.53 9.14 20.09
C GLN A 845 -18.22 8.70 18.65
N GLY A 846 -18.93 7.67 18.19
CA GLY A 846 -18.75 7.02 16.89
C GLY A 846 -17.62 6.02 16.93
N TYR A 847 -16.39 6.49 16.78
CA TYR A 847 -15.18 5.66 16.76
C TYR A 847 -13.96 6.53 17.07
N ALA A 848 -12.86 5.91 17.50
CA ALA A 848 -11.61 6.62 17.72
C ALA A 848 -10.40 5.68 17.68
N ARG A 849 -9.22 6.30 17.62
CA ARG A 849 -7.92 5.67 17.83
C ARG A 849 -7.24 6.35 19.01
N ILE A 850 -6.74 5.56 19.95
CA ILE A 850 -5.97 6.05 21.08
C ILE A 850 -4.60 5.37 21.06
N ASP A 851 -3.55 6.18 21.01
CA ASP A 851 -2.17 5.73 21.05
C ASP A 851 -1.65 5.86 22.48
N ALA A 852 -1.00 4.81 22.98
CA ALA A 852 -0.54 4.72 24.36
C ALA A 852 0.77 3.92 24.49
N PHE A 853 1.57 4.24 25.51
CA PHE A 853 2.62 3.35 25.97
C PHE A 853 2.10 2.47 27.11
N VAL A 854 2.40 1.17 27.05
CA VAL A 854 2.08 0.21 28.10
C VAL A 854 3.36 -0.27 28.76
N ARG A 855 3.45 -0.07 30.08
CA ARG A 855 4.50 -0.65 30.93
C ARG A 855 3.92 -1.79 31.74
N VAL A 856 4.49 -2.98 31.58
CA VAL A 856 4.20 -4.15 32.42
C VAL A 856 5.36 -4.32 33.39
N ARG A 857 5.11 -4.11 34.67
CA ARG A 857 6.10 -4.22 35.76
C ARG A 857 6.37 -5.69 36.09
N GLN A 858 7.51 -5.98 36.74
CA GLN A 858 7.87 -7.35 37.15
C GLN A 858 6.86 -7.99 38.13
N ASN A 859 6.13 -7.18 38.89
CA ASN A 859 5.06 -7.62 39.78
C ASN A 859 3.69 -7.78 39.09
N GLY A 860 3.63 -7.64 37.76
CA GLY A 860 2.40 -7.74 36.97
C GLY A 860 1.57 -6.45 36.89
N ALA A 861 1.97 -5.37 37.55
CA ALA A 861 1.25 -4.09 37.46
C ALA A 861 1.35 -3.48 36.05
N VAL A 862 0.23 -3.00 35.53
CA VAL A 862 0.11 -2.38 34.21
C VAL A 862 -0.04 -0.87 34.36
N GLU A 863 0.77 -0.11 33.63
CA GLU A 863 0.62 1.34 33.49
C GLU A 863 0.38 1.66 32.02
N VAL A 864 -0.72 2.36 31.74
CA VAL A 864 -1.05 2.87 30.41
C VAL A 864 -0.83 4.37 30.43
N LEU A 865 0.03 4.88 29.54
CA LEU A 865 0.33 6.30 29.40
C LEU A 865 -0.16 6.77 28.03
N ILE A 866 -1.14 7.67 28.01
CA ILE A 866 -1.75 8.13 26.75
C ILE A 866 -0.80 9.09 26.03
N ILE A 867 -0.65 8.88 24.72
CA ILE A 867 0.22 9.64 23.82
C ILE A 867 -0.61 10.60 22.98
N GLU A 868 -1.66 10.08 22.35
CA GLU A 868 -2.49 10.80 21.38
C GLU A 868 -3.89 10.17 21.32
N VAL A 869 -4.90 11.02 21.12
CA VAL A 869 -6.29 10.61 20.95
C VAL A 869 -6.80 11.22 19.66
N ASN A 870 -7.30 10.39 18.75
CA ASN A 870 -7.84 10.81 17.46
C ASN A 870 -9.31 10.39 17.39
N SER A 871 -10.23 11.36 17.34
CA SER A 871 -11.69 11.12 17.27
C SER A 871 -12.21 10.92 15.83
N LEU A 872 -11.36 11.14 14.83
CA LEU A 872 -11.58 10.81 13.42
C LEU A 872 -10.31 10.22 12.80
N PRO A 873 -9.85 9.05 13.28
CA PRO A 873 -8.58 8.48 12.83
C PRO A 873 -8.58 8.17 11.34
N GLY A 874 -7.37 8.19 10.76
CA GLY A 874 -7.03 7.66 9.44
C GLY A 874 -7.78 6.38 9.12
N MET A 875 -8.38 6.30 7.93
CA MET A 875 -9.07 5.10 7.44
C MET A 875 -8.41 4.63 6.15
N THR A 876 -7.07 4.59 6.11
CA THR A 876 -6.35 4.02 4.96
C THR A 876 -6.41 2.48 5.00
N PRO A 877 -6.17 1.76 3.90
CA PRO A 877 -6.13 0.29 3.90
C PRO A 877 -5.12 -0.33 4.87
N ALA A 878 -4.12 0.44 5.31
CA ALA A 878 -3.07 0.02 6.24
C ALA A 878 -3.40 0.29 7.72
N THR A 879 -4.50 1.00 8.00
CA THR A 879 -4.83 1.41 9.36
C THR A 879 -5.13 0.17 10.21
N CYS A 880 -4.44 0.05 11.34
CA CYS A 880 -4.55 -1.09 12.25
C CYS A 880 -5.98 -1.33 12.76
N ILE A 881 -6.84 -0.30 12.81
CA ILE A 881 -8.22 -0.43 13.26
C ILE A 881 -9.00 -1.49 12.48
N PHE A 882 -8.76 -1.66 11.17
CA PHE A 882 -9.41 -2.73 10.39
C PHE A 882 -8.94 -4.13 10.81
N HIS A 883 -7.70 -4.25 11.30
CA HIS A 883 -7.18 -5.52 11.83
C HIS A 883 -7.83 -5.83 13.19
N GLN A 884 -8.05 -4.79 14.00
CA GLN A 884 -8.66 -4.89 15.32
C GLN A 884 -10.14 -5.22 15.23
N THR A 885 -10.87 -4.56 14.33
CA THR A 885 -12.29 -4.82 14.07
C THR A 885 -12.51 -6.20 13.49
N ALA A 886 -11.59 -6.68 12.63
CA ALA A 886 -11.62 -8.03 12.11
C ALA A 886 -11.56 -9.07 13.26
N LEU A 887 -10.67 -8.91 14.24
CA LEU A 887 -10.63 -9.81 15.41
C LEU A 887 -11.91 -9.73 16.27
N ALA A 888 -12.60 -8.58 16.27
CA ALA A 888 -13.90 -8.41 16.89
C ALA A 888 -15.08 -8.94 16.04
N GLY A 889 -14.81 -9.50 14.86
CA GLY A 889 -15.82 -10.09 13.97
C GLY A 889 -16.50 -9.11 13.02
N TYR A 890 -16.01 -7.89 12.89
CA TYR A 890 -16.51 -6.90 11.92
C TYR A 890 -15.69 -6.93 10.65
N THR A 891 -16.33 -7.16 9.51
CA THR A 891 -15.69 -6.83 8.23
C THR A 891 -15.50 -5.30 8.15
N PRO A 892 -14.57 -4.80 7.32
CA PRO A 892 -14.43 -3.35 7.14
C PRO A 892 -15.72 -2.65 6.73
N TYR A 893 -16.56 -3.33 5.94
CA TYR A 893 -17.88 -2.82 5.58
C TYR A 893 -18.80 -2.72 6.81
N ASP A 894 -18.90 -3.79 7.60
CA ASP A 894 -19.75 -3.80 8.81
C ASP A 894 -19.34 -2.70 9.79
N PHE A 895 -18.03 -2.48 9.93
CA PHE A 895 -17.49 -1.42 10.77
C PHE A 895 -17.91 -0.02 10.27
N ILE A 896 -17.74 0.26 8.98
CA ILE A 896 -18.18 1.52 8.37
C ILE A 896 -19.71 1.70 8.47
N ASP A 897 -20.47 0.62 8.25
CA ASP A 897 -21.93 0.62 8.37
C ASP A 897 -22.39 1.00 9.78
N ARG A 898 -21.74 0.45 10.81
CA ARG A 898 -22.02 0.79 12.21
C ARG A 898 -21.69 2.23 12.55
N ILE A 899 -20.59 2.76 12.02
CA ILE A 899 -20.20 4.16 12.19
C ILE A 899 -21.27 5.10 11.61
N LEU A 900 -21.75 4.83 10.39
CA LEU A 900 -22.80 5.62 9.74
C LEU A 900 -24.13 5.50 10.48
N ALA A 901 -24.54 4.28 10.83
CA ALA A 901 -25.75 4.01 11.59
C ALA A 901 -25.75 4.75 12.94
N PHE A 902 -24.61 4.77 13.63
CA PHE A 902 -24.45 5.53 14.87
C PHE A 902 -24.65 7.03 14.65
N GLY A 903 -24.01 7.61 13.63
CA GLY A 903 -24.14 9.03 13.29
C GLY A 903 -25.59 9.44 13.01
N LYS A 904 -26.34 8.57 12.33
CA LYS A 904 -27.77 8.75 12.07
C LYS A 904 -28.61 8.68 13.36
N GLN A 905 -28.41 7.65 14.18
CA GLN A 905 -29.12 7.47 15.45
C GLN A 905 -28.86 8.64 16.41
N ARG A 906 -27.61 9.12 16.49
CA ARG A 906 -27.25 10.29 17.30
C ARG A 906 -28.06 11.53 16.92
N LYS A 907 -28.26 11.77 15.61
CA LYS A 907 -29.10 12.87 15.13
C LYS A 907 -30.57 12.68 15.55
N GLU A 908 -31.09 11.47 15.41
CA GLU A 908 -32.48 11.14 15.76
C GLU A 908 -32.75 11.37 17.26
N LEU A 909 -31.83 10.91 18.14
CA LEU A 909 -31.93 11.12 19.60
C LEU A 909 -31.71 12.58 20.02
N GLY A 910 -30.77 13.29 19.37
CA GLY A 910 -30.49 14.70 19.64
C GLY A 910 -31.59 15.67 19.16
N ALA A 911 -32.49 15.22 18.27
CA ALA A 911 -33.67 15.99 17.86
C ALA A 911 -34.86 15.84 18.83
N GLU A 912 -34.83 14.85 19.73
CA GLU A 912 -35.85 14.62 20.77
C GLU A 912 -35.52 15.31 22.12
N SER A 913 -34.27 15.78 22.29
CA SER A 913 -33.76 16.54 23.45
C SER A 913 -33.74 18.04 23.19
#